data_AF-V9DJ80-F1
#
_entry.id   AF-V9DJ80-F1
#
_cell.length_a   1.000
_cell.length_b   1.000
_cell.length_c   1.000
_cell.angle_alpha   90.00
_cell.angle_beta   90.00
_cell.angle_gamma   90.00
#
_symmetry.space_group_name_H-M   'P 1'
#
loop_
_entity.id
_entity.type
_entity.pdbx_description
1 polymer ?
#
loop_
_entity_poly.entity_id
_entity_poly.type
_entity_poly.pdbx_seq_one_letter_code
_entity_poly.pdbx_strand_id
1 'polypeptide(L)'
;MSQTLPVRAAGGGQPSETAAHFALEPFSQPVLSHLLSARKGAESQDGKKFSDEGAWLNYMASDSSNAMSAPVDNDLKYPMSSYFISSSHNTYLSGHQLYGEASELAYTNVLKRGCRCLEIDVWDGESDSDTSSSDDDEEKSETKASRWGKVKARAARMRSRSRSASLAAARPDGGQPPVPSDQQASAPYGRPDNVASPRQTEPSANGSNYLSPQPSPPLSAKAEPRVLHGYTLTQSVTFRSVCHAIRSSAFASTDLPLIVSLEVHASLEQQEVMVEIMRDVWSEYLVSLKSSTEISALPPPESLKEKILIKVKWTPNTETGESNDPIEHVNSNSTDGTADSIPPSPEKRKKASKVLSKLSELGVYTRAYTFKHFSQPEAALPNHVFSLSENKVHSMRSDPSHGPALFDHNKNFLMRVFPKGTRINSSNVDPTFHWRTGAQMVALNWQKMDKGMMLNEGMFAGTGGWVLKPEGYRCTTASDKAQKPLQSTKQLVNLEIRLLAAQRLPLPVDKDNSHAHKMKPYVKAQLHVDPPGSPGQCRESDGDGNSKDDFQPHGGEEKDSHFYKRRSATARTDCPDFKGEVLSWHNTSDATQQLSFLRLKIMDDRSMGKDNMLAWACIRLDRLQPGYRFVHLLNSSGLPSPGALLVHVSKRVE
;
A
#
# COMPACT_ATOMS: atom_id res chain seq x y z
N MET A 1 23.13 18.04 21.76
CA MET A 1 22.30 18.20 20.56
C MET A 1 21.71 16.84 20.23
N SER A 2 20.39 16.72 20.34
CA SER A 2 19.62 15.48 20.35
C SER A 2 19.84 14.65 19.07
N GLN A 3 20.50 13.50 19.21
CA GLN A 3 20.51 12.45 18.20
C GLN A 3 19.19 11.67 18.29
N THR A 4 18.23 12.05 17.45
CA THR A 4 17.04 11.25 17.17
C THR A 4 17.43 10.05 16.31
N LEU A 5 17.13 8.85 16.79
CA LEU A 5 17.30 7.58 16.07
C LEU A 5 16.47 7.59 14.76
N PRO A 6 16.96 6.99 13.66
CA PRO A 6 16.27 7.02 12.37
C PRO A 6 14.97 6.21 12.41
N VAL A 7 13.89 6.83 11.95
CA VAL A 7 12.54 6.26 11.79
C VAL A 7 12.61 5.06 10.84
N ARG A 8 12.71 3.85 11.40
CA ARG A 8 12.49 2.57 10.71
C ARG A 8 11.10 2.06 11.07
N ALA A 9 10.09 2.46 10.30
CA ALA A 9 8.79 1.79 10.20
C ALA A 9 8.05 2.33 8.96
N ALA A 10 7.57 1.43 8.11
CA ALA A 10 6.68 1.68 6.96
C ALA A 10 7.15 2.71 5.92
N GLY A 11 7.79 2.23 4.85
CA GLY A 11 8.15 2.92 3.60
C GLY A 11 7.57 4.33 3.39
N GLY A 12 8.39 5.34 3.71
CA GLY A 12 8.14 6.74 3.39
C GLY A 12 8.53 7.04 1.96
N GLY A 13 7.68 6.68 1.00
CA GLY A 13 7.89 7.04 -0.38
C GLY A 13 7.47 8.50 -0.64
N GLN A 14 8.29 9.15 -1.43
CA GLN A 14 7.87 10.18 -2.38
C GLN A 14 8.22 9.56 -3.73
N PRO A 15 7.28 9.27 -4.64
CA PRO A 15 7.64 8.72 -5.95
C PRO A 15 7.77 9.81 -7.03
N SER A 16 8.66 9.53 -7.97
CA SER A 16 9.01 10.18 -9.25
C SER A 16 9.72 11.54 -9.29
N GLU A 17 9.33 12.58 -8.55
CA GLU A 17 10.04 13.89 -8.68
C GLU A 17 11.39 13.89 -7.98
N THR A 18 11.48 13.31 -6.77
CA THR A 18 12.74 13.26 -6.02
C THR A 18 13.77 12.30 -6.61
N ALA A 19 13.33 11.27 -7.35
CA ALA A 19 14.25 10.40 -8.08
C ALA A 19 14.87 11.10 -9.30
N ALA A 20 14.13 12.04 -9.92
CA ALA A 20 14.63 12.90 -10.98
C ALA A 20 15.58 13.99 -10.47
N HIS A 21 15.49 14.37 -9.18
CA HIS A 21 16.46 15.30 -8.55
C HIS A 21 17.87 14.73 -8.37
N PHE A 22 18.07 13.41 -8.54
CA PHE A 22 19.42 12.88 -8.61
C PHE A 22 20.04 13.22 -9.96
N ALA A 23 21.01 14.12 -9.95
CA ALA A 23 21.77 14.46 -11.14
C ALA A 23 22.32 13.19 -11.80
N LEU A 24 22.05 13.04 -13.10
CA LEU A 24 22.63 11.99 -13.92
C LEU A 24 24.12 12.24 -14.16
N GLU A 25 24.54 13.51 -14.12
CA GLU A 25 25.92 13.93 -14.24
C GLU A 25 26.67 13.91 -12.88
N PRO A 26 27.98 13.63 -12.89
CA PRO A 26 28.76 13.15 -14.02
C PRO A 26 28.33 11.72 -14.43
N PHE A 27 28.31 11.46 -15.74
CA PHE A 27 28.04 10.13 -16.27
C PHE A 27 29.18 9.17 -15.90
N SER A 28 28.83 7.93 -15.54
CA SER A 28 29.84 6.88 -15.38
C SER A 28 30.50 6.58 -16.73
N GLN A 29 31.73 6.06 -16.72
CA GLN A 29 32.47 5.74 -17.95
C GLN A 29 31.69 4.83 -18.92
N PRO A 30 31.05 3.73 -18.49
CA PRO A 30 30.20 2.92 -19.38
C PRO A 30 29.05 3.70 -20.00
N VAL A 31 28.34 4.49 -19.20
CA VAL A 31 27.22 5.32 -19.67
C VAL A 31 27.70 6.34 -20.70
N LEU A 32 28.76 7.09 -20.40
CA LEU A 32 29.32 8.08 -21.32
C LEU A 32 29.74 7.45 -22.65
N SER A 33 30.43 6.32 -22.61
CA SER A 33 30.85 5.58 -23.82
C SER A 33 29.64 5.19 -24.68
N HIS A 34 28.58 4.64 -24.09
CA HIS A 34 27.36 4.29 -24.83
C HIS A 34 26.65 5.52 -25.38
N LEU A 35 26.58 6.63 -24.65
CA LEU A 35 25.96 7.87 -25.14
C LEU A 35 26.72 8.47 -26.33
N LEU A 36 28.05 8.50 -26.29
CA LEU A 36 28.87 8.99 -27.40
C LEU A 36 28.77 8.07 -28.63
N SER A 37 28.69 6.75 -28.41
CA SER A 37 28.46 5.78 -29.49
C SER A 37 27.07 5.96 -30.12
N ALA A 38 26.03 6.06 -29.28
CA ALA A 38 24.65 6.29 -29.70
C ALA A 38 24.51 7.54 -30.56
N ARG A 39 25.20 8.61 -30.19
CA ARG A 39 25.18 9.89 -30.91
C ARG A 39 25.58 9.78 -32.39
N LYS A 40 26.50 8.87 -32.72
CA LYS A 40 26.95 8.65 -34.11
C LYS A 40 25.83 8.11 -35.00
N GLY A 41 24.82 7.45 -34.43
CA GLY A 41 23.66 6.90 -35.15
C GLY A 41 22.34 7.63 -34.88
N ALA A 42 22.27 8.48 -33.85
CA ALA A 42 21.09 9.22 -33.45
C ALA A 42 21.30 10.73 -33.64
N GLU A 43 21.06 11.22 -34.86
CA GLU A 43 21.14 12.65 -35.17
C GLU A 43 20.04 13.47 -34.48
N SER A 44 18.92 12.82 -34.17
CA SER A 44 17.76 13.39 -33.48
C SER A 44 17.04 12.39 -32.58
N GLN A 45 16.38 12.89 -31.53
CA GLN A 45 15.43 12.14 -30.69
C GLN A 45 14.28 13.06 -30.29
N ASP A 46 13.05 12.53 -30.23
CA ASP A 46 11.83 13.30 -29.90
C ASP A 46 11.63 14.56 -30.75
N GLY A 47 12.01 14.48 -32.04
CA GLY A 47 11.96 15.63 -32.95
C GLY A 47 13.04 16.69 -32.70
N LYS A 48 13.88 16.54 -31.66
CA LYS A 48 15.00 17.43 -31.37
C LYS A 48 16.26 16.95 -32.11
N LYS A 49 16.83 17.82 -32.94
CA LYS A 49 18.17 17.64 -33.51
C LYS A 49 19.21 18.17 -32.53
N PHE A 50 20.36 17.51 -32.46
CA PHE A 50 21.48 17.97 -31.65
C PHE A 50 22.58 18.50 -32.58
N SER A 51 23.19 19.64 -32.26
CA SER A 51 24.24 20.27 -33.07
C SER A 51 25.61 19.62 -32.88
N ASP A 52 25.86 19.11 -31.69
CA ASP A 52 27.15 18.59 -31.24
C ASP A 52 26.95 17.54 -30.13
N GLU A 53 28.06 17.02 -29.58
CA GLU A 53 28.04 16.03 -28.50
C GLU A 53 27.52 16.63 -27.18
N GLY A 54 27.88 17.89 -26.86
CA GLY A 54 27.45 18.55 -25.63
C GLY A 54 25.93 18.74 -25.57
N ALA A 55 25.31 19.16 -26.68
CA ALA A 55 23.87 19.31 -26.79
C ALA A 55 23.12 17.97 -26.60
N TRP A 56 23.71 16.86 -27.06
CA TRP A 56 23.18 15.51 -26.86
C TRP A 56 23.31 15.07 -25.39
N LEU A 57 24.50 15.21 -24.80
CA LEU A 57 24.73 14.84 -23.41
C LEU A 57 23.86 15.65 -22.45
N ASN A 58 23.69 16.96 -22.69
CA ASN A 58 22.80 17.82 -21.92
C ASN A 58 21.34 17.38 -22.00
N TYR A 59 20.88 16.92 -23.18
CA TYR A 59 19.55 16.34 -23.32
C TYR A 59 19.43 15.01 -22.59
N MET A 60 20.45 14.15 -22.68
CA MET A 60 20.47 12.86 -21.98
C MET A 60 20.61 13.01 -20.45
N ALA A 61 21.11 14.16 -19.97
CA ALA A 61 21.17 14.49 -18.55
C ALA A 61 19.85 15.09 -18.02
N SER A 62 18.94 15.52 -18.89
CA SER A 62 17.68 16.15 -18.51
C SER A 62 16.53 15.15 -18.37
N ASP A 63 15.43 15.60 -17.78
CA ASP A 63 14.18 14.85 -17.65
C ASP A 63 13.60 14.39 -18.98
N SER A 64 13.97 15.04 -20.09
CA SER A 64 13.54 14.64 -21.44
C SER A 64 14.01 13.23 -21.81
N SER A 65 15.10 12.75 -21.20
CA SER A 65 15.62 11.40 -21.43
C SER A 65 14.92 10.32 -20.62
N ASN A 66 13.98 10.65 -19.73
CA ASN A 66 13.33 9.68 -18.86
C ASN A 66 12.50 8.67 -19.67
N ALA A 67 12.69 7.38 -19.40
CA ALA A 67 11.94 6.30 -20.04
C ALA A 67 10.44 6.35 -19.76
N MET A 68 10.04 6.92 -18.61
CA MET A 68 8.64 7.12 -18.25
C MET A 68 8.22 8.55 -18.57
N SER A 69 7.27 8.72 -19.50
CA SER A 69 6.68 10.03 -19.78
C SER A 69 5.84 10.54 -18.62
N ALA A 70 5.56 11.85 -18.57
CA ALA A 70 4.51 12.39 -17.73
C ALA A 70 3.15 11.73 -18.07
N PRO A 71 2.20 11.65 -17.13
CA PRO A 71 0.86 11.16 -17.43
C PRO A 71 0.22 12.02 -18.53
N VAL A 72 -0.34 11.37 -19.54
CA VAL A 72 -1.08 12.00 -20.64
C VAL A 72 -2.56 11.61 -20.49
N ASP A 73 -3.48 12.51 -20.85
CA ASP A 73 -4.92 12.24 -20.94
C ASP A 73 -5.61 11.78 -19.63
N ASN A 74 -5.21 12.34 -18.48
CA ASN A 74 -5.85 12.09 -17.19
C ASN A 74 -6.94 13.13 -16.89
N ASP A 75 -7.96 13.25 -17.74
CA ASP A 75 -9.08 14.19 -17.54
C ASP A 75 -9.79 13.89 -16.21
N LEU A 76 -9.86 14.87 -15.31
CA LEU A 76 -10.42 14.77 -13.96
C LEU A 76 -11.92 15.12 -13.89
N LYS A 77 -12.58 15.28 -15.04
CA LYS A 77 -14.00 15.69 -15.17
C LYS A 77 -15.00 14.54 -15.30
N TYR A 78 -14.54 13.30 -15.39
CA TYR A 78 -15.43 12.13 -15.37
C TYR A 78 -15.90 11.84 -13.94
N PRO A 79 -17.02 11.14 -13.74
CA PRO A 79 -17.42 10.65 -12.41
C PRO A 79 -16.33 9.81 -11.74
N MET A 80 -16.21 9.87 -10.41
CA MET A 80 -15.19 9.10 -9.65
C MET A 80 -15.15 7.60 -9.98
N SER A 81 -16.26 6.99 -10.36
CA SER A 81 -16.31 5.58 -10.77
C SER A 81 -15.49 5.28 -12.03
N SER A 82 -15.14 6.28 -12.83
CA SER A 82 -14.32 6.17 -14.05
C SER A 82 -12.80 6.22 -13.79
N TYR A 83 -12.35 6.19 -12.54
CA TYR A 83 -10.92 6.21 -12.19
C TYR A 83 -10.51 4.97 -11.41
N PHE A 84 -9.27 4.54 -11.58
CA PHE A 84 -8.57 3.74 -10.58
C PHE A 84 -8.03 4.65 -9.48
N ILE A 85 -8.07 4.17 -8.24
CA ILE A 85 -7.79 4.96 -7.03
C ILE A 85 -6.74 4.23 -6.21
N SER A 86 -5.62 4.90 -5.94
CA SER A 86 -4.52 4.36 -5.14
C SER A 86 -4.98 4.06 -3.72
N SER A 87 -5.01 2.78 -3.33
CA SER A 87 -5.74 2.32 -2.14
C SER A 87 -4.87 1.49 -1.19
N SER A 88 -5.03 1.72 0.12
CA SER A 88 -4.33 1.03 1.20
C SER A 88 -5.29 0.13 1.98
N HIS A 89 -4.79 -1.03 2.39
CA HIS A 89 -5.45 -1.99 3.28
C HIS A 89 -4.75 -1.98 4.64
N ASN A 90 -5.53 -1.96 5.72
CA ASN A 90 -5.08 -1.86 7.11
C ASN A 90 -3.94 -0.84 7.28
N THR A 91 -4.20 0.40 6.83
CA THR A 91 -3.17 1.44 6.68
C THR A 91 -2.37 1.71 7.94
N TYR A 92 -3.00 1.54 9.11
CA TYR A 92 -2.36 1.72 10.41
C TYR A 92 -1.22 0.72 10.67
N LEU A 93 -1.14 -0.41 9.97
CA LEU A 93 -0.13 -1.44 10.21
C LEU A 93 1.23 -1.12 9.60
N SER A 94 2.26 -1.12 10.44
CA SER A 94 3.67 -0.96 10.02
C SER A 94 4.34 -2.24 9.54
N GLY A 95 3.70 -3.41 9.71
CA GLY A 95 4.32 -4.72 9.47
C GLY A 95 3.32 -5.87 9.35
N HIS A 96 3.56 -6.94 10.11
CA HIS A 96 2.78 -8.18 10.07
C HIS A 96 1.34 -8.00 10.60
N GLN A 97 0.35 -8.69 10.04
CA GLN A 97 -1.06 -8.51 10.43
C GLN A 97 -1.32 -8.88 11.91
N LEU A 98 -0.73 -9.97 12.41
CA LEU A 98 -1.03 -10.49 13.75
C LEU A 98 -0.32 -9.80 14.94
N TYR A 99 0.78 -9.08 14.70
CA TYR A 99 1.64 -8.57 15.77
C TYR A 99 2.46 -7.34 15.37
N GLY A 100 2.15 -6.73 14.22
CA GLY A 100 2.70 -5.42 13.86
C GLY A 100 2.26 -4.34 14.85
N GLU A 101 2.85 -3.17 14.76
CA GLU A 101 2.42 -2.02 15.55
C GLU A 101 1.51 -1.14 14.69
N ALA A 102 0.39 -0.69 15.26
CA ALA A 102 -0.39 0.38 14.65
C ALA A 102 0.38 1.70 14.81
N SER A 103 0.39 2.56 13.79
CA SER A 103 1.08 3.85 13.87
C SER A 103 0.38 4.89 13.00
N GLU A 104 0.22 6.10 13.54
CA GLU A 104 -0.22 7.28 12.80
C GLU A 104 0.75 7.66 11.67
N LEU A 105 2.05 7.36 11.83
CA LEU A 105 3.07 7.59 10.79
C LEU A 105 2.81 6.77 9.53
N ALA A 106 2.18 5.60 9.66
CA ALA A 106 1.83 4.77 8.52
C ALA A 106 0.88 5.51 7.56
N TYR A 107 -0.08 6.29 8.11
CA TYR A 107 -0.97 7.15 7.34
C TYR A 107 -0.20 8.27 6.63
N THR A 108 0.65 9.00 7.35
CA THR A 108 1.49 10.04 6.77
C THR A 108 2.36 9.51 5.63
N ASN A 109 2.92 8.31 5.79
CA ASN A 109 3.82 7.70 4.83
C ASN A 109 3.08 7.28 3.55
N VAL A 110 1.90 6.65 3.63
CA VAL A 110 1.14 6.31 2.42
C VAL A 110 0.55 7.54 1.73
N LEU A 111 0.15 8.58 2.48
CA LEU A 111 -0.37 9.82 1.93
C LEU A 111 0.71 10.60 1.15
N LYS A 112 1.93 10.69 1.70
CA LYS A 112 3.10 11.26 1.01
C LYS A 112 3.46 10.50 -0.28
N ARG A 113 3.02 9.25 -0.41
CA ARG A 113 3.17 8.42 -1.63
C ARG A 113 2.02 8.53 -2.61
N GLY A 114 1.06 9.42 -2.38
CA GLY A 114 -0.11 9.57 -3.24
C GLY A 114 -1.16 8.47 -3.07
N CYS A 115 -1.22 7.77 -1.93
CA CYS A 115 -2.39 6.95 -1.59
C CYS A 115 -3.62 7.84 -1.37
N ARG A 116 -4.78 7.47 -1.93
CA ARG A 116 -6.03 8.25 -1.95
C ARG A 116 -7.24 7.51 -1.36
N CYS A 117 -7.06 6.28 -0.90
CA CYS A 117 -8.07 5.55 -0.12
C CYS A 117 -7.39 4.85 1.05
N LEU A 118 -7.73 5.26 2.28
CA LEU A 118 -7.15 4.77 3.53
C LEU A 118 -8.15 3.90 4.28
N GLU A 119 -7.65 3.03 5.16
CA GLU A 119 -8.48 2.22 6.06
C GLU A 119 -8.16 2.53 7.52
N ILE A 120 -9.22 2.65 8.35
CA ILE A 120 -9.12 2.84 9.79
C ILE A 120 -10.05 1.85 10.49
N ASP A 121 -9.46 0.96 11.29
CA ASP A 121 -10.21 0.01 12.12
C ASP A 121 -10.37 0.59 13.52
N VAL A 122 -11.56 1.05 13.85
CA VAL A 122 -11.83 1.82 15.07
C VAL A 122 -12.54 0.96 16.12
N TRP A 123 -12.03 1.00 17.34
CA TRP A 123 -12.47 0.24 18.51
C TRP A 123 -12.66 1.17 19.71
N ASP A 124 -13.39 0.72 20.72
CA ASP A 124 -13.55 1.44 21.97
C ASP A 124 -12.21 1.67 22.67
N GLY A 125 -12.03 2.88 23.19
CA GLY A 125 -10.95 3.22 24.13
C GLY A 125 -11.18 2.59 25.50
N GLU A 126 -10.09 2.28 26.19
CA GLU A 126 -10.13 1.89 27.60
C GLU A 126 -10.23 3.15 28.47
N SER A 127 -10.97 3.05 29.58
CA SER A 127 -11.05 4.12 30.57
C SER A 127 -9.90 3.99 31.57
N ASP A 128 -9.35 5.11 32.08
CA ASP A 128 -8.24 5.09 33.05
C ASP A 128 -8.57 4.29 34.34
N SER A 129 -9.85 3.99 34.61
CA SER A 129 -10.30 3.18 35.74
C SER A 129 -10.06 1.67 35.61
N ASP A 130 -9.74 1.15 34.42
CA ASP A 130 -9.56 -0.30 34.21
C ASP A 130 -8.12 -0.79 34.47
N THR A 131 -7.22 0.09 34.92
CA THR A 131 -5.85 -0.29 35.32
C THR A 131 -5.72 -0.70 36.81
N SER A 132 -6.86 -0.87 37.49
CA SER A 132 -6.92 -1.26 38.90
C SER A 132 -8.13 -2.15 39.18
N SER A 133 -8.10 -3.41 38.73
CA SER A 133 -8.79 -4.48 39.45
C SER A 133 -7.94 -5.75 39.45
N SER A 134 -7.67 -6.20 40.67
CA SER A 134 -7.01 -7.43 41.08
C SER A 134 -7.44 -8.66 40.29
N ASP A 135 -6.48 -9.56 40.11
CA ASP A 135 -6.72 -10.99 39.93
C ASP A 135 -7.68 -11.46 41.03
N ASP A 136 -8.93 -11.74 40.67
CA ASP A 136 -9.83 -12.72 41.32
C ASP A 136 -11.24 -12.55 40.73
N ASP A 137 -11.50 -13.28 39.63
CA ASP A 137 -12.84 -13.81 39.30
C ASP A 137 -12.70 -14.77 38.10
N GLU A 138 -12.20 -15.97 38.37
CA GLU A 138 -12.47 -17.12 37.54
C GLU A 138 -13.89 -17.61 37.82
N GLU A 139 -14.84 -17.36 36.92
CA GLU A 139 -15.79 -18.42 36.52
C GLU A 139 -16.62 -18.07 35.26
N LYS A 140 -16.70 -19.07 34.37
CA LYS A 140 -17.68 -19.29 33.28
C LYS A 140 -17.56 -18.49 31.98
N SER A 141 -16.76 -19.03 31.05
CA SER A 141 -17.09 -19.13 29.61
C SER A 141 -15.99 -19.92 28.84
N GLU A 142 -15.94 -21.25 29.01
CA GLU A 142 -14.82 -22.09 28.58
C GLU A 142 -14.66 -22.39 27.08
N THR A 143 -15.53 -21.94 26.18
CA THR A 143 -15.44 -22.41 24.76
C THR A 143 -14.83 -21.40 23.78
N LYS A 144 -14.89 -20.09 24.05
CA LYS A 144 -14.29 -19.05 23.16
C LYS A 144 -12.85 -18.67 23.53
N ALA A 145 -12.50 -18.69 24.81
CA ALA A 145 -11.16 -18.35 25.30
C ALA A 145 -10.09 -19.34 24.80
N SER A 146 -10.43 -20.63 24.69
CA SER A 146 -9.51 -21.70 24.23
C SER A 146 -9.00 -21.49 22.81
N ARG A 147 -9.85 -21.02 21.88
CA ARG A 147 -9.47 -20.85 20.47
C ARG A 147 -8.65 -19.57 20.26
N TRP A 148 -8.99 -18.49 20.98
CA TRP A 148 -8.24 -17.23 20.94
C TRP A 148 -6.91 -17.31 21.69
N GLY A 149 -6.86 -18.01 22.83
CA GLY A 149 -5.63 -18.35 23.54
C GLY A 149 -4.65 -19.12 22.66
N LYS A 150 -5.14 -20.07 21.84
CA LYS A 150 -4.30 -20.78 20.84
C LYS A 150 -3.75 -19.86 19.74
N VAL A 151 -4.53 -18.89 19.25
CA VAL A 151 -4.05 -17.91 18.25
C VAL A 151 -3.04 -16.95 18.85
N LYS A 152 -3.29 -16.41 20.07
CA LYS A 152 -2.32 -15.59 20.82
C LYS A 152 -1.03 -16.38 21.10
N ALA A 153 -1.13 -17.63 21.55
CA ALA A 153 0.04 -18.50 21.78
C ALA A 153 0.81 -18.80 20.48
N ARG A 154 0.11 -19.02 19.36
CA ARG A 154 0.72 -19.23 18.04
C ARG A 154 1.40 -17.97 17.52
N ALA A 155 0.78 -16.79 17.67
CA ALA A 155 1.35 -15.50 17.30
C ALA A 155 2.58 -15.18 18.17
N ALA A 156 2.51 -15.42 19.48
CA ALA A 156 3.65 -15.28 20.40
C ALA A 156 4.80 -16.23 20.03
N ARG A 157 4.51 -17.49 19.68
CA ARG A 157 5.50 -18.47 19.22
C ARG A 157 6.11 -18.13 17.85
N MET A 158 5.37 -17.46 16.96
CA MET A 158 5.95 -16.92 15.72
C MET A 158 6.82 -15.69 16.00
N ARG A 159 6.41 -14.79 16.90
CA ARG A 159 7.20 -13.62 17.33
C ARG A 159 8.55 -14.04 17.95
N SER A 160 8.57 -15.10 18.76
CA SER A 160 9.81 -15.63 19.33
C SER A 160 10.74 -16.23 18.26
N ARG A 161 10.19 -16.96 17.28
CA ARG A 161 10.96 -17.53 16.15
C ARG A 161 11.60 -16.47 15.25
N SER A 162 10.91 -15.36 14.99
CA SER A 162 11.47 -14.23 14.22
C SER A 162 12.63 -13.53 14.97
N ARG A 163 12.58 -13.49 16.30
CA ARG A 163 13.68 -13.00 17.16
C ARG A 163 14.87 -13.97 17.20
N SER A 164 14.62 -15.29 17.18
CA SER A 164 15.69 -16.29 17.12
C SER A 164 16.41 -16.32 15.76
N ALA A 165 15.69 -16.08 14.66
CA ALA A 165 16.28 -15.98 13.32
C ALA A 165 17.17 -14.73 13.15
N SER A 166 16.87 -13.64 13.87
CA SER A 166 17.69 -12.42 13.88
C SER A 166 18.93 -12.54 14.77
N LEU A 167 18.90 -13.40 15.80
CA LEU A 167 20.07 -13.71 16.64
C LEU A 167 21.00 -14.77 16.02
N ALA A 168 20.48 -15.68 15.18
CA ALA A 168 21.29 -16.68 14.49
C ALA A 168 22.12 -16.09 13.33
N ALA A 169 21.76 -14.90 12.82
CA ALA A 169 22.52 -14.18 11.78
C ALA A 169 23.71 -13.38 12.34
N ALA A 170 23.94 -13.40 13.66
CA ALA A 170 24.93 -12.56 14.35
C ALA A 170 26.00 -13.36 15.12
N ARG A 171 26.49 -14.47 14.56
CA ARG A 171 27.69 -15.15 15.10
C ARG A 171 28.66 -15.52 13.96
N PRO A 172 29.86 -14.95 13.91
CA PRO A 172 31.02 -15.65 13.41
C PRO A 172 31.63 -16.50 14.54
N ASP A 173 32.04 -17.69 14.12
CA ASP A 173 32.89 -18.73 14.71
C ASP A 173 33.55 -18.58 16.10
N GLY A 174 33.56 -19.72 16.82
CA GLY A 174 34.65 -20.18 17.70
C GLY A 174 34.87 -19.56 19.08
N GLY A 175 34.31 -20.19 20.13
CA GLY A 175 34.78 -20.00 21.52
C GLY A 175 33.91 -20.70 22.56
N GLN A 176 34.46 -21.72 23.23
CA GLN A 176 33.79 -22.47 24.32
C GLN A 176 33.49 -21.60 25.55
N PRO A 177 32.40 -21.86 26.28
CA PRO A 177 32.12 -21.19 27.56
C PRO A 177 32.90 -21.86 28.71
N PRO A 178 33.42 -21.11 29.69
CA PRO A 178 33.95 -21.72 30.90
C PRO A 178 32.81 -22.12 31.86
N VAL A 179 33.00 -23.27 32.50
CA VAL A 179 32.19 -23.90 33.56
C VAL A 179 32.61 -23.29 34.92
N PRO A 180 31.72 -23.20 35.94
CA PRO A 180 31.98 -22.49 37.18
C PRO A 180 32.69 -23.37 38.22
N SER A 181 33.39 -22.73 39.17
CA SER A 181 33.86 -23.38 40.41
C SER A 181 33.54 -22.51 41.62
N ASP A 182 33.18 -23.21 42.68
CA ASP A 182 32.48 -22.80 43.90
C ASP A 182 33.36 -22.11 44.96
N GLN A 183 32.66 -21.71 46.03
CA GLN A 183 33.09 -21.57 47.44
C GLN A 183 33.48 -20.15 47.89
N GLN A 184 33.11 -19.62 49.08
CA GLN A 184 32.14 -19.95 50.13
C GLN A 184 32.25 -18.82 51.18
N ALA A 185 31.20 -18.63 51.97
CA ALA A 185 31.22 -18.17 53.37
C ALA A 185 31.07 -16.66 53.74
N SER A 186 29.89 -16.41 54.33
CA SER A 186 29.63 -15.80 55.65
C SER A 186 29.84 -14.30 55.93
N ALA A 187 28.74 -13.68 56.36
CA ALA A 187 28.67 -12.44 57.15
C ALA A 187 29.27 -12.62 58.56
N PRO A 188 29.57 -11.53 59.31
CA PRO A 188 28.57 -10.99 60.27
C PRO A 188 28.61 -9.47 60.62
N TYR A 189 27.47 -9.01 61.18
CA TYR A 189 27.20 -7.96 62.20
C TYR A 189 27.83 -6.54 62.19
N GLY A 190 26.98 -5.52 62.45
CA GLY A 190 27.27 -4.45 63.44
C GLY A 190 27.13 -2.98 63.01
N ARG A 191 26.17 -2.25 63.61
CA ARG A 191 25.90 -0.78 63.60
C ARG A 191 26.98 0.02 64.38
N PRO A 192 27.09 1.38 64.30
CA PRO A 192 26.17 2.29 65.04
C PRO A 192 25.93 3.71 64.41
N ASP A 193 25.24 4.55 65.19
CA ASP A 193 24.39 5.71 64.87
C ASP A 193 25.06 7.13 64.80
N ASN A 194 24.28 8.07 64.22
CA ASN A 194 24.04 9.50 64.55
C ASN A 194 25.16 10.59 64.51
N VAL A 195 24.80 11.79 63.98
CA VAL A 195 24.62 13.07 64.72
C VAL A 195 24.33 14.30 63.79
N ALA A 196 23.18 14.94 64.05
CA ALA A 196 22.78 16.37 64.07
C ALA A 196 22.89 17.42 62.90
N SER A 197 21.72 18.07 62.71
CA SER A 197 21.24 19.35 62.13
C SER A 197 22.00 20.66 62.53
N PRO A 198 21.75 21.90 61.99
CA PRO A 198 20.41 22.52 61.79
C PRO A 198 20.15 23.59 60.68
N ARG A 199 18.85 23.95 60.58
CA ARG A 199 18.13 24.98 59.78
C ARG A 199 18.28 26.43 60.30
N GLN A 200 18.08 27.42 59.42
CA GLN A 200 17.48 28.77 59.63
C GLN A 200 16.80 29.20 58.28
N THR A 201 15.49 29.43 58.09
CA THR A 201 14.46 30.45 58.48
C THR A 201 14.41 31.77 57.69
N GLU A 202 13.41 31.89 56.77
CA GLU A 202 12.40 32.97 56.47
C GLU A 202 12.85 34.46 56.25
N PRO A 203 12.12 35.34 55.49
CA PRO A 203 10.66 35.53 55.58
C PRO A 203 9.83 35.87 54.31
N SER A 204 8.52 35.73 54.51
CA SER A 204 7.36 36.05 53.65
C SER A 204 7.04 37.55 53.47
N ALA A 205 6.37 37.91 52.36
CA ALA A 205 5.63 39.17 52.20
C ALA A 205 4.33 39.00 51.39
N ASN A 206 3.24 39.54 51.95
CA ASN A 206 1.87 39.56 51.44
C ASN A 206 1.66 40.47 50.20
N GLY A 207 0.78 40.05 49.29
CA GLY A 207 0.22 40.89 48.24
C GLY A 207 -1.10 40.34 47.71
N SER A 208 -2.21 40.85 48.23
CA SER A 208 -3.59 40.56 47.81
C SER A 208 -3.98 41.36 46.56
N ASN A 209 -4.33 40.68 45.46
CA ASN A 209 -5.31 41.05 44.42
C ASN A 209 -4.96 40.38 43.08
N TYR A 210 -5.43 39.15 42.86
CA TYR A 210 -5.61 38.62 41.51
C TYR A 210 -6.92 37.81 41.46
N LEU A 211 -7.82 38.25 40.59
CA LEU A 211 -9.04 37.54 40.22
C LEU A 211 -8.66 36.14 39.72
N SER A 212 -9.14 35.10 40.41
CA SER A 212 -9.02 33.72 39.97
C SER A 212 -9.72 33.55 38.61
N PRO A 213 -9.07 32.98 37.59
CA PRO A 213 -9.79 32.47 36.44
C PRO A 213 -10.65 31.31 36.92
N GLN A 214 -11.97 31.43 36.82
CA GLN A 214 -12.88 30.30 36.99
C GLN A 214 -12.43 29.18 36.04
N PRO A 215 -12.13 27.97 36.52
CA PRO A 215 -11.84 26.86 35.64
C PRO A 215 -13.10 26.59 34.82
N SER A 216 -12.96 26.60 33.50
CA SER A 216 -13.98 26.08 32.60
C SER A 216 -14.37 24.67 33.06
N PRO A 217 -15.64 24.27 32.96
CA PRO A 217 -16.04 22.92 33.37
C PRO A 217 -15.20 21.91 32.58
N PRO A 218 -14.70 20.84 33.23
CA PRO A 218 -13.94 19.81 32.52
C PRO A 218 -14.83 19.25 31.41
N LEU A 219 -14.38 19.38 30.15
CA LEU A 219 -14.92 18.58 29.06
C LEU A 219 -14.88 17.13 29.55
N SER A 220 -16.05 16.49 29.60
CA SER A 220 -16.18 15.12 30.12
C SER A 220 -15.09 14.25 29.52
N ALA A 221 -14.28 13.61 30.37
CA ALA A 221 -13.23 12.66 30.00
C ALA A 221 -13.86 11.38 29.41
N LYS A 222 -14.54 11.49 28.26
CA LYS A 222 -14.97 10.33 27.49
C LYS A 222 -13.70 9.64 27.00
N ALA A 223 -13.54 8.36 27.30
CA ALA A 223 -12.44 7.56 26.76
C ALA A 223 -12.40 7.73 25.24
N GLU A 224 -11.23 7.96 24.65
CA GLU A 224 -11.13 8.22 23.21
C GLU A 224 -11.09 6.91 22.39
N PRO A 225 -11.71 6.85 21.20
CA PRO A 225 -11.64 5.68 20.35
C PRO A 225 -10.18 5.38 19.95
N ARG A 226 -9.88 4.11 19.75
CA ARG A 226 -8.54 3.64 19.36
C ARG A 226 -8.56 2.91 18.02
N VAL A 227 -7.39 2.86 17.39
CA VAL A 227 -7.15 2.19 16.10
C VAL A 227 -6.19 1.04 16.31
N LEU A 228 -6.61 -0.17 15.92
CA LEU A 228 -5.83 -1.40 16.04
C LEU A 228 -6.39 -2.49 15.12
N HIS A 229 -5.59 -3.53 14.85
CA HIS A 229 -6.12 -4.70 14.15
C HIS A 229 -6.86 -5.59 15.15
N GLY A 230 -8.19 -5.65 15.01
CA GLY A 230 -9.07 -6.38 15.91
C GLY A 230 -8.63 -7.82 16.13
N TYR A 231 -8.76 -8.31 17.36
CA TYR A 231 -8.36 -9.67 17.71
C TYR A 231 -6.93 -9.96 17.23
N THR A 232 -5.95 -9.16 17.66
CA THR A 232 -4.51 -9.42 17.48
C THR A 232 -3.69 -8.89 18.67
N LEU A 233 -2.36 -8.97 18.60
CA LEU A 233 -1.44 -8.41 19.60
C LEU A 233 -0.87 -7.05 19.16
N THR A 234 -1.55 -6.34 18.26
CA THR A 234 -1.10 -5.04 17.75
C THR A 234 -1.26 -3.97 18.83
N GLN A 235 -0.24 -3.11 19.02
CA GLN A 235 -0.38 -1.94 19.88
C GLN A 235 -1.28 -0.91 19.19
N SER A 236 -2.18 -0.28 19.95
CA SER A 236 -3.15 0.68 19.43
C SER A 236 -2.63 2.11 19.43
N VAL A 237 -3.17 2.93 18.53
CA VAL A 237 -3.02 4.39 18.54
C VAL A 237 -4.38 5.07 18.72
N THR A 238 -4.43 6.31 19.22
CA THR A 238 -5.70 7.03 19.36
C THR A 238 -6.29 7.38 17.99
N PHE A 239 -7.61 7.36 17.85
CA PHE A 239 -8.28 7.81 16.63
C PHE A 239 -8.00 9.29 16.33
N ARG A 240 -7.91 10.14 17.36
CA ARG A 240 -7.58 11.57 17.21
C ARG A 240 -6.19 11.79 16.60
N SER A 241 -5.16 11.08 17.07
CA SER A 241 -3.81 11.21 16.51
C SER A 241 -3.77 10.78 15.04
N VAL A 242 -4.50 9.73 14.67
CA VAL A 242 -4.68 9.31 13.27
C VAL A 242 -5.36 10.41 12.45
N CYS A 243 -6.44 11.02 12.94
CA CYS A 243 -7.10 12.13 12.27
C CYS A 243 -6.18 13.34 12.05
N HIS A 244 -5.35 13.70 13.02
CA HIS A 244 -4.36 14.78 12.88
C HIS A 244 -3.26 14.43 11.87
N ALA A 245 -2.74 13.20 11.92
CA ALA A 245 -1.76 12.74 10.94
C ALA A 245 -2.33 12.80 9.52
N ILE A 246 -3.59 12.38 9.33
CA ILE A 246 -4.31 12.52 8.05
C ILE A 246 -4.48 13.98 7.68
N ARG A 247 -5.01 14.86 8.56
CA ARG A 247 -5.18 16.30 8.25
C ARG A 247 -3.88 16.94 7.75
N SER A 248 -2.77 16.67 8.44
CA SER A 248 -1.46 17.27 8.13
C SER A 248 -0.84 16.80 6.81
N SER A 249 -1.28 15.67 6.26
CA SER A 249 -0.63 15.03 5.11
C SER A 249 -1.58 14.66 3.96
N ALA A 250 -2.90 14.82 4.15
CA ALA A 250 -3.93 14.43 3.20
C ALA A 250 -3.65 14.98 1.81
N PHE A 251 -3.25 16.25 1.72
CA PHE A 251 -3.04 16.93 0.43
C PHE A 251 -1.58 17.30 0.16
N ALA A 252 -0.63 16.69 0.89
CA ALA A 252 0.79 17.03 0.79
C ALA A 252 1.42 16.66 -0.56
N SER A 253 0.93 15.60 -1.23
CA SER A 253 1.44 15.16 -2.53
C SER A 253 0.51 15.50 -3.70
N THR A 254 -0.71 15.98 -3.43
CA THR A 254 -1.76 16.24 -4.43
C THR A 254 -2.96 16.90 -3.76
N ASP A 255 -3.68 17.76 -4.48
CA ASP A 255 -4.94 18.39 -4.04
C ASP A 255 -6.18 17.50 -4.29
N LEU A 256 -6.02 16.32 -4.89
CA LEU A 256 -7.13 15.43 -5.25
C LEU A 256 -7.79 14.76 -4.03
N PRO A 257 -9.10 14.42 -4.12
CA PRO A 257 -9.89 13.91 -3.01
C PRO A 257 -9.29 12.66 -2.36
N LEU A 258 -9.50 12.57 -1.04
CA LEU A 258 -9.10 11.47 -0.18
C LEU A 258 -10.34 10.70 0.30
N ILE A 259 -10.35 9.38 0.18
CA ILE A 259 -11.38 8.51 0.77
C ILE A 259 -10.83 7.89 2.06
N VAL A 260 -11.58 7.97 3.15
CA VAL A 260 -11.28 7.31 4.42
C VAL A 260 -12.34 6.23 4.67
N SER A 261 -11.95 4.97 4.55
CA SER A 261 -12.79 3.80 4.84
C SER A 261 -12.73 3.44 6.31
N LEU A 262 -13.85 3.56 7.00
CA LEU A 262 -13.99 3.21 8.41
C LEU A 262 -14.50 1.77 8.57
N GLU A 263 -13.76 0.96 9.31
CA GLU A 263 -14.24 -0.30 9.86
C GLU A 263 -14.58 -0.09 11.34
N VAL A 264 -15.87 -0.04 11.66
CA VAL A 264 -16.37 0.45 12.96
C VAL A 264 -16.75 -0.71 13.87
N HIS A 265 -15.97 -0.89 14.93
CA HIS A 265 -16.23 -1.82 16.03
C HIS A 265 -16.55 -1.12 17.35
N ALA A 266 -16.51 0.21 17.36
CA ALA A 266 -16.77 1.04 18.52
C ALA A 266 -18.26 1.07 18.92
N SER A 267 -18.56 1.31 20.20
CA SER A 267 -19.89 1.55 20.75
C SER A 267 -20.54 2.81 20.17
N LEU A 268 -21.84 3.00 20.37
CA LEU A 268 -22.54 4.18 19.86
C LEU A 268 -22.02 5.48 20.49
N GLU A 269 -21.66 5.44 21.77
CA GLU A 269 -21.06 6.56 22.51
C GLU A 269 -19.69 6.92 21.94
N GLN A 270 -18.85 5.92 21.68
CA GLN A 270 -17.53 6.10 21.07
C GLN A 270 -17.64 6.56 19.60
N GLN A 271 -18.64 6.11 18.87
CA GLN A 271 -18.95 6.61 17.52
C GLN A 271 -19.36 8.09 17.53
N GLU A 272 -20.04 8.57 18.56
CA GLU A 272 -20.30 10.00 18.70
C GLU A 272 -18.99 10.79 18.87
N VAL A 273 -18.07 10.29 19.70
CA VAL A 273 -16.73 10.87 19.85
C VAL A 273 -15.95 10.84 18.53
N MET A 274 -16.07 9.76 17.74
CA MET A 274 -15.47 9.72 16.39
C MET A 274 -15.99 10.84 15.49
N VAL A 275 -17.31 11.09 15.51
CA VAL A 275 -17.93 12.17 14.71
C VAL A 275 -17.46 13.54 15.17
N GLU A 276 -17.39 13.77 16.49
CA GLU A 276 -16.86 15.00 17.07
C GLU A 276 -15.41 15.24 16.62
N ILE A 277 -14.54 14.23 16.77
CA ILE A 277 -13.13 14.30 16.34
C ILE A 277 -13.02 14.60 14.85
N MET A 278 -13.76 13.90 13.98
CA MET A 278 -13.66 14.14 12.54
C MET A 278 -14.15 15.54 12.17
N ARG A 279 -15.23 16.04 12.78
CA ARG A 279 -15.75 17.38 12.51
C ARG A 279 -14.80 18.47 13.00
N ASP A 280 -14.20 18.29 14.17
CA ASP A 280 -13.21 19.20 14.74
C ASP A 280 -11.91 19.21 13.92
N VAL A 281 -11.33 18.03 13.70
CA VAL A 281 -10.00 17.90 13.08
C VAL A 281 -10.05 18.08 11.56
N TRP A 282 -11.03 17.53 10.85
CA TRP A 282 -11.08 17.65 9.39
C TRP A 282 -11.90 18.84 8.92
N SER A 283 -12.90 19.28 9.69
CA SER A 283 -13.63 20.56 9.49
C SER A 283 -13.93 20.85 8.00
N GLU A 284 -13.33 21.89 7.43
CA GLU A 284 -13.52 22.32 6.04
C GLU A 284 -13.18 21.28 4.97
N TYR A 285 -12.32 20.30 5.28
CA TYR A 285 -11.96 19.22 4.38
C TYR A 285 -13.07 18.17 4.27
N LEU A 286 -13.99 18.05 5.24
CA LEU A 286 -15.11 17.12 5.12
C LEU A 286 -16.07 17.57 4.00
N VAL A 287 -16.62 16.59 3.30
CA VAL A 287 -17.71 16.85 2.35
C VAL A 287 -18.95 17.32 3.13
N SER A 288 -19.48 18.48 2.75
CA SER A 288 -20.75 19.00 3.23
C SER A 288 -21.72 19.09 2.06
N LEU A 289 -22.87 18.44 2.15
CA LEU A 289 -23.98 18.68 1.24
C LEU A 289 -24.83 19.83 1.77
N LYS A 290 -25.24 20.72 0.87
CA LYS A 290 -26.41 21.56 1.15
C LYS A 290 -27.63 20.64 1.21
N SER A 291 -28.38 20.71 2.32
CA SER A 291 -29.65 20.01 2.52
C SER A 291 -30.49 20.05 1.23
N SER A 292 -31.01 18.89 0.79
CA SER A 292 -31.83 18.65 -0.41
C SER A 292 -31.14 18.32 -1.75
N THR A 293 -29.84 18.00 -1.80
CA THR A 293 -29.20 17.61 -3.08
C THR A 293 -29.37 16.11 -3.34
N GLU A 294 -30.18 15.74 -4.33
CA GLU A 294 -30.22 14.35 -4.83
C GLU A 294 -28.92 13.99 -5.55
N ILE A 295 -28.32 12.85 -5.18
CA ILE A 295 -27.10 12.35 -5.82
C ILE A 295 -27.51 11.48 -7.00
N SER A 296 -27.56 12.06 -8.20
CA SER A 296 -27.85 11.33 -9.45
C SER A 296 -26.63 10.62 -10.03
N ALA A 297 -25.42 11.12 -9.76
CA ALA A 297 -24.15 10.54 -10.18
C ALA A 297 -23.03 10.91 -9.19
N LEU A 298 -21.94 10.15 -9.18
CA LEU A 298 -20.75 10.53 -8.44
C LEU A 298 -20.11 11.78 -9.07
N PRO A 299 -19.71 12.77 -8.26
CA PRO A 299 -19.02 13.95 -8.77
C PRO A 299 -17.65 13.58 -9.36
N PRO A 300 -17.09 14.44 -10.22
CA PRO A 300 -15.73 14.29 -10.69
C PRO A 300 -14.68 14.59 -9.60
N PRO A 301 -13.49 13.96 -9.63
CA PRO A 301 -12.41 14.29 -8.69
C PRO A 301 -12.03 15.79 -8.67
N GLU A 302 -12.12 16.48 -9.81
CA GLU A 302 -11.82 17.91 -9.91
C GLU A 302 -12.72 18.78 -9.00
N SER A 303 -13.99 18.42 -8.83
CA SER A 303 -14.92 19.20 -7.99
C SER A 303 -14.82 18.87 -6.50
N LEU A 304 -14.04 17.85 -6.14
CA LEU A 304 -13.79 17.40 -4.77
C LEU A 304 -12.35 17.62 -4.33
N LYS A 305 -11.64 18.56 -4.96
CA LYS A 305 -10.31 18.96 -4.52
C LYS A 305 -10.33 19.39 -3.06
N GLU A 306 -9.30 18.95 -2.35
CA GLU A 306 -9.14 19.17 -0.91
C GLU A 306 -10.34 18.68 -0.10
N LYS A 307 -10.98 17.58 -0.50
CA LYS A 307 -12.05 16.94 0.27
C LYS A 307 -11.69 15.54 0.76
N ILE A 308 -12.14 15.25 1.98
CA ILE A 308 -12.09 13.95 2.65
C ILE A 308 -13.50 13.36 2.62
N LEU A 309 -13.65 12.24 1.93
CA LEU A 309 -14.88 11.46 1.79
C LEU A 309 -14.85 10.32 2.80
N ILE A 310 -15.93 10.16 3.58
CA ILE A 310 -16.03 9.07 4.56
C ILE A 310 -16.74 7.89 3.91
N LYS A 311 -16.04 6.77 3.80
CA LYS A 311 -16.66 5.49 3.47
C LYS A 311 -17.07 4.78 4.75
N VAL A 312 -18.37 4.70 4.99
CA VAL A 312 -18.95 4.09 6.19
C VAL A 312 -20.26 3.41 5.86
N LYS A 313 -20.66 2.44 6.69
CA LYS A 313 -21.90 1.67 6.51
C LYS A 313 -23.13 2.58 6.60
N TRP A 314 -24.04 2.43 5.65
CA TRP A 314 -25.32 3.15 5.67
C TRP A 314 -26.32 2.49 6.63
N THR A 315 -27.00 3.31 7.44
CA THR A 315 -28.10 2.88 8.31
C THR A 315 -29.28 3.84 8.16
N PRO A 316 -30.49 3.36 7.82
CA PRO A 316 -31.66 4.22 7.65
C PRO A 316 -32.31 4.63 8.99
N ASN A 317 -32.01 3.95 10.11
CA ASN A 317 -32.70 4.14 11.37
C ASN A 317 -31.91 5.06 12.33
N THR A 318 -32.50 6.21 12.66
CA THR A 318 -31.85 7.33 13.36
C THR A 318 -31.61 7.08 14.85
N GLU A 319 -32.38 6.19 15.49
CA GLU A 319 -32.41 6.06 16.96
C GLU A 319 -31.64 4.84 17.50
N THR A 320 -31.58 3.72 16.77
CA THR A 320 -31.02 2.45 17.29
C THR A 320 -29.71 2.01 16.64
N GLY A 321 -29.28 2.68 15.56
CA GLY A 321 -28.14 2.29 14.72
C GLY A 321 -28.32 0.93 14.03
N GLU A 322 -29.55 0.41 14.00
CA GLU A 322 -29.87 -0.88 13.41
C GLU A 322 -29.95 -0.78 11.89
N SER A 323 -29.25 -1.70 11.24
CA SER A 323 -29.36 -1.95 9.81
C SER A 323 -30.55 -2.87 9.56
N ASN A 324 -31.37 -2.58 8.53
CA ASN A 324 -32.47 -3.47 8.11
C ASN A 324 -32.00 -4.83 7.54
N ASP A 325 -30.69 -5.01 7.39
CA ASP A 325 -30.09 -6.26 6.94
C ASP A 325 -29.47 -7.07 8.09
N PRO A 326 -29.87 -8.35 8.26
CA PRO A 326 -29.09 -9.31 9.05
C PRO A 326 -27.77 -9.57 8.32
N ILE A 327 -26.68 -8.95 8.80
CA ILE A 327 -25.35 -9.14 8.22
C ILE A 327 -24.62 -10.23 8.99
N GLU A 328 -24.26 -11.31 8.27
CA GLU A 328 -23.11 -12.13 8.61
C GLU A 328 -21.86 -11.26 8.51
N HIS A 329 -21.08 -11.21 9.60
CA HIS A 329 -19.84 -10.47 9.68
C HIS A 329 -18.97 -10.64 8.42
N VAL A 330 -18.57 -9.52 7.80
CA VAL A 330 -17.28 -9.47 7.10
C VAL A 330 -16.22 -9.44 8.19
N ASN A 331 -16.00 -10.60 8.84
CA ASN A 331 -14.76 -10.82 9.56
C ASN A 331 -13.72 -11.15 8.49
N SER A 332 -12.52 -10.60 8.63
CA SER A 332 -11.30 -11.08 7.95
C SER A 332 -10.92 -12.54 8.28
N ASN A 333 -11.87 -13.34 8.79
CA ASN A 333 -11.78 -14.79 8.89
C ASN A 333 -12.72 -15.41 7.87
N SER A 334 -12.11 -15.89 6.78
CA SER A 334 -12.68 -16.78 5.79
C SER A 334 -13.59 -17.86 6.40
N THR A 335 -14.81 -17.95 5.90
CA THR A 335 -15.45 -19.25 5.66
C THR A 335 -15.66 -19.37 4.16
N ASP A 336 -14.71 -20.04 3.51
CA ASP A 336 -14.88 -20.59 2.16
C ASP A 336 -16.07 -21.54 2.19
N GLY A 337 -17.04 -21.31 1.32
CA GLY A 337 -18.09 -22.28 1.03
C GLY A 337 -17.59 -23.28 0.00
N THR A 338 -17.11 -24.44 0.45
CA THR A 338 -17.29 -25.69 -0.30
C THR A 338 -18.67 -26.23 0.04
N ALA A 339 -19.53 -26.34 -0.98
CA ALA A 339 -20.80 -27.04 -0.86
C ALA A 339 -20.52 -28.51 -0.55
N ASP A 340 -20.79 -28.92 0.69
CA ASP A 340 -21.30 -30.22 1.14
C ASP A 340 -20.87 -30.50 2.58
N SER A 341 -21.72 -30.16 3.56
CA SER A 341 -22.00 -30.96 4.78
C SER A 341 -22.92 -30.24 5.78
N ILE A 342 -24.09 -30.85 6.04
CA ILE A 342 -24.95 -30.88 7.25
C ILE A 342 -25.29 -29.53 7.94
N PRO A 343 -26.59 -29.20 8.15
CA PRO A 343 -27.00 -27.96 8.79
C PRO A 343 -26.60 -27.90 10.28
N PRO A 344 -26.05 -26.78 10.78
CA PRO A 344 -25.77 -26.61 12.20
C PRO A 344 -27.04 -26.26 13.00
N SER A 345 -27.05 -26.67 14.26
CA SER A 345 -28.08 -26.37 15.28
C SER A 345 -28.20 -24.86 15.57
N PRO A 346 -29.33 -24.40 16.15
CA PRO A 346 -29.61 -22.98 16.33
C PRO A 346 -28.85 -22.40 17.54
N GLU A 347 -27.54 -22.15 17.39
CA GLU A 347 -26.78 -21.37 18.37
C GLU A 347 -26.77 -19.87 18.01
N LYS A 348 -27.11 -19.05 19.01
CA LYS A 348 -27.29 -17.58 19.02
C LYS A 348 -26.54 -16.79 17.93
N ARG A 349 -27.30 -16.19 17.02
CA ARG A 349 -26.86 -15.12 16.10
C ARG A 349 -26.13 -14.03 16.90
N LYS A 350 -24.85 -13.76 16.60
CA LYS A 350 -24.12 -12.62 17.16
C LYS A 350 -24.82 -11.32 16.71
N LYS A 351 -25.09 -10.40 17.64
CA LYS A 351 -25.71 -9.10 17.34
C LYS A 351 -24.78 -8.27 16.43
N ALA A 352 -25.34 -7.65 15.40
CA ALA A 352 -24.62 -6.82 14.44
C ALA A 352 -23.99 -5.59 15.12
N SER A 353 -22.82 -5.16 14.65
CA SER A 353 -22.27 -3.84 14.98
C SER A 353 -23.25 -2.77 14.46
N LYS A 354 -23.76 -1.96 15.40
CA LYS A 354 -24.68 -0.86 15.15
C LYS A 354 -23.87 0.36 14.73
N VAL A 355 -24.28 1.05 13.67
CA VAL A 355 -23.63 2.29 13.23
C VAL A 355 -24.55 3.47 13.54
N LEU A 356 -24.02 4.46 14.24
CA LEU A 356 -24.73 5.66 14.65
C LEU A 356 -25.14 6.47 13.41
N SER A 357 -26.37 6.98 13.39
CA SER A 357 -26.88 7.79 12.26
C SER A 357 -25.97 8.97 11.93
N LYS A 358 -25.54 9.73 12.94
CA LYS A 358 -24.61 10.86 12.78
C LYS A 358 -23.30 10.47 12.08
N LEU A 359 -22.81 9.25 12.33
CA LEU A 359 -21.63 8.69 11.68
C LEU A 359 -21.95 8.24 10.25
N SER A 360 -23.07 7.54 10.08
CA SER A 360 -23.55 7.06 8.79
C SER A 360 -23.80 8.19 7.77
N GLU A 361 -24.31 9.33 8.24
CA GLU A 361 -24.60 10.53 7.46
C GLU A 361 -23.34 11.18 6.87
N LEU A 362 -22.15 10.95 7.45
CA LEU A 362 -20.87 11.39 6.85
C LEU A 362 -20.57 10.64 5.54
N GLY A 363 -21.18 9.47 5.33
CA GLY A 363 -21.15 8.69 4.09
C GLY A 363 -21.98 9.32 2.99
N VAL A 364 -21.48 10.41 2.40
CA VAL A 364 -22.19 11.15 1.34
C VAL A 364 -22.10 10.42 -0.01
N TYR A 365 -20.89 10.36 -0.58
CA TYR A 365 -20.65 9.79 -1.91
C TYR A 365 -20.14 8.34 -1.85
N THR A 366 -19.89 7.83 -0.65
CA THR A 366 -19.20 6.54 -0.44
C THR A 366 -19.91 5.69 0.61
N ARG A 367 -21.19 5.39 0.42
CA ARG A 367 -21.97 4.57 1.37
C ARG A 367 -21.62 3.10 1.21
N ALA A 368 -21.14 2.48 2.29
CA ALA A 368 -20.84 1.05 2.27
C ALA A 368 -22.11 0.22 2.47
N TYR A 369 -22.33 -0.73 1.56
CA TYR A 369 -23.40 -1.72 1.64
C TYR A 369 -22.83 -3.13 1.55
N THR A 370 -23.58 -4.11 2.07
CA THR A 370 -23.21 -5.52 1.93
C THR A 370 -23.61 -6.00 0.55
N PHE A 371 -22.65 -6.55 -0.18
CA PHE A 371 -22.93 -7.16 -1.48
C PHE A 371 -23.61 -8.52 -1.30
N LYS A 372 -24.73 -8.71 -1.98
CA LYS A 372 -25.49 -9.97 -2.10
C LYS A 372 -25.52 -10.41 -3.56
N HIS A 373 -25.97 -9.52 -4.45
CA HIS A 373 -26.05 -9.73 -5.90
C HIS A 373 -26.25 -8.39 -6.61
N PHE A 374 -25.97 -8.31 -7.92
CA PHE A 374 -26.04 -7.05 -8.69
C PHE A 374 -27.46 -6.50 -8.90
N SER A 375 -28.50 -7.31 -8.66
CA SER A 375 -29.91 -6.87 -8.75
C SER A 375 -30.49 -6.37 -7.42
N GLN A 376 -29.69 -6.29 -6.35
CA GLN A 376 -30.18 -5.77 -5.07
C GLN A 376 -30.51 -4.28 -5.18
N PRO A 377 -31.51 -3.75 -4.47
CA PRO A 377 -31.91 -2.34 -4.58
C PRO A 377 -30.76 -1.36 -4.36
N GLU A 378 -29.84 -1.67 -3.43
CA GLU A 378 -28.70 -0.82 -3.11
C GLU A 378 -27.73 -0.68 -4.28
N ALA A 379 -27.67 -1.67 -5.18
CA ALA A 379 -26.81 -1.63 -6.37
C ALA A 379 -27.27 -0.61 -7.42
N ALA A 380 -28.45 -0.01 -7.26
CA ALA A 380 -28.93 1.07 -8.11
C ALA A 380 -28.55 2.48 -7.59
N LEU A 381 -28.06 2.59 -6.34
CA LEU A 381 -27.77 3.88 -5.71
C LEU A 381 -26.44 4.45 -6.20
N PRO A 382 -26.36 5.67 -6.77
CA PRO A 382 -25.11 6.18 -7.35
C PRO A 382 -23.90 6.26 -6.39
N ASN A 383 -24.16 6.38 -5.10
CA ASN A 383 -23.15 6.51 -4.04
C ASN A 383 -22.85 5.22 -3.28
N HIS A 384 -23.38 4.06 -3.71
CA HIS A 384 -23.06 2.80 -3.06
C HIS A 384 -21.61 2.36 -3.35
N VAL A 385 -21.02 1.69 -2.37
CA VAL A 385 -19.70 1.06 -2.46
C VAL A 385 -19.80 -0.36 -1.94
N PHE A 386 -19.47 -1.32 -2.80
CA PHE A 386 -19.27 -2.72 -2.39
C PHE A 386 -17.81 -3.01 -2.10
N SER A 387 -17.56 -3.91 -1.15
CA SER A 387 -16.22 -4.39 -0.79
C SER A 387 -16.18 -5.92 -0.93
N LEU A 388 -15.29 -6.43 -1.78
CA LEU A 388 -15.14 -7.87 -2.04
C LEU A 388 -13.71 -8.34 -1.73
N SER A 389 -13.57 -9.54 -1.18
CA SER A 389 -12.26 -10.19 -1.06
C SER A 389 -11.72 -10.59 -2.45
N GLU A 390 -10.39 -10.70 -2.58
CA GLU A 390 -9.74 -11.17 -3.82
C GLU A 390 -10.33 -12.50 -4.34
N ASN A 391 -10.59 -13.47 -3.45
CA ASN A 391 -11.14 -14.78 -3.83
C ASN A 391 -12.54 -14.64 -4.45
N LYS A 392 -13.37 -13.75 -3.90
CA LYS A 392 -14.73 -13.53 -4.40
C LYS A 392 -14.68 -12.93 -5.80
N VAL A 393 -13.80 -11.95 -6.04
CA VAL A 393 -13.62 -11.36 -7.37
C VAL A 393 -13.09 -12.40 -8.37
N HIS A 394 -12.13 -13.23 -7.96
CA HIS A 394 -11.61 -14.31 -8.80
C HIS A 394 -12.71 -15.30 -9.21
N SER A 395 -13.51 -15.76 -8.24
CA SER A 395 -14.65 -16.66 -8.50
C SER A 395 -15.69 -16.04 -9.44
N MET A 396 -16.00 -14.76 -9.28
CA MET A 396 -16.97 -14.05 -10.12
C MET A 396 -16.46 -13.81 -11.52
N ARG A 397 -15.17 -13.48 -11.69
CA ARG A 397 -14.59 -13.16 -12.99
C ARG A 397 -14.64 -14.35 -13.95
N SER A 398 -14.44 -15.55 -13.42
CA SER A 398 -14.45 -16.79 -14.20
C SER A 398 -15.86 -17.26 -14.57
N ASP A 399 -16.89 -16.75 -13.91
CA ASP A 399 -18.29 -17.10 -14.16
C ASP A 399 -18.84 -16.31 -15.38
N PRO A 400 -19.45 -16.98 -16.38
CA PRO A 400 -19.95 -16.32 -17.60
C PRO A 400 -21.05 -15.27 -17.38
N SER A 401 -21.77 -15.33 -16.25
CA SER A 401 -22.84 -14.39 -15.91
C SER A 401 -22.36 -13.29 -14.96
N HIS A 402 -21.62 -13.66 -13.91
CA HIS A 402 -21.14 -12.71 -12.90
C HIS A 402 -19.95 -11.88 -13.40
N GLY A 403 -19.11 -12.42 -14.28
CA GLY A 403 -17.93 -11.72 -14.81
C GLY A 403 -18.30 -10.46 -15.59
N PRO A 404 -19.20 -10.54 -16.59
CA PRO A 404 -19.71 -9.37 -17.30
C PRO A 404 -20.47 -8.40 -16.38
N ALA A 405 -21.31 -8.91 -15.47
CA ALA A 405 -22.07 -8.07 -14.53
C ALA A 405 -21.16 -7.29 -13.58
N LEU A 406 -20.10 -7.92 -13.07
CA LEU A 406 -19.06 -7.29 -12.26
C LEU A 406 -18.36 -6.16 -13.02
N PHE A 407 -17.98 -6.44 -14.28
CA PHE A 407 -17.32 -5.45 -15.12
C PHE A 407 -18.23 -4.24 -15.40
N ASP A 408 -19.49 -4.49 -15.77
CA ASP A 408 -20.46 -3.44 -16.07
C ASP A 408 -20.84 -2.60 -14.84
N HIS A 409 -21.01 -3.25 -13.69
CA HIS A 409 -21.17 -2.57 -12.41
C HIS A 409 -20.00 -1.60 -12.16
N ASN A 410 -18.77 -2.08 -12.32
CA ASN A 410 -17.56 -1.30 -12.05
C ASN A 410 -17.33 -0.13 -13.03
N LYS A 411 -18.08 -0.02 -14.13
CA LYS A 411 -18.08 1.19 -14.96
C LYS A 411 -18.78 2.35 -14.27
N ASN A 412 -19.85 2.06 -13.53
CA ASN A 412 -20.79 3.06 -13.05
C ASN A 412 -20.66 3.32 -11.54
N PHE A 413 -20.26 2.30 -10.76
CA PHE A 413 -20.24 2.32 -9.30
C PHE A 413 -18.87 1.94 -8.74
N LEU A 414 -18.60 2.39 -7.51
CA LEU A 414 -17.32 2.14 -6.85
C LEU A 414 -17.27 0.74 -6.23
N MET A 415 -16.17 0.04 -6.47
CA MET A 415 -15.85 -1.24 -5.85
C MET A 415 -14.49 -1.21 -5.18
N ARG A 416 -14.47 -1.70 -3.93
CA ARG A 416 -13.25 -1.99 -3.19
C ARG A 416 -12.93 -3.47 -3.26
N VAL A 417 -11.66 -3.78 -3.53
CA VAL A 417 -11.11 -5.13 -3.41
C VAL A 417 -10.04 -5.12 -2.34
N PHE A 418 -10.01 -6.14 -1.48
CA PHE A 418 -9.00 -6.26 -0.43
C PHE A 418 -8.39 -7.67 -0.36
N PRO A 419 -7.15 -7.81 0.18
CA PRO A 419 -6.46 -9.08 0.30
C PRO A 419 -7.18 -10.00 1.31
N LYS A 420 -7.15 -11.32 1.08
CA LYS A 420 -7.79 -12.28 2.00
C LYS A 420 -7.06 -12.37 3.34
N GLY A 421 -7.80 -12.73 4.39
CA GLY A 421 -7.28 -12.84 5.76
C GLY A 421 -6.17 -13.88 5.95
N THR A 422 -6.04 -14.87 5.07
CA THR A 422 -4.93 -15.85 5.14
C THR A 422 -3.57 -15.24 4.77
N ARG A 423 -3.52 -14.02 4.20
CA ARG A 423 -2.29 -13.24 3.94
C ARG A 423 -1.74 -12.60 5.22
N ILE A 424 -1.54 -13.41 6.25
CA ILE A 424 -1.06 -12.96 7.58
C ILE A 424 0.31 -12.26 7.52
N ASN A 425 1.13 -12.61 6.52
CA ASN A 425 2.44 -12.01 6.26
C ASN A 425 2.36 -10.65 5.52
N SER A 426 1.15 -10.14 5.30
CA SER A 426 0.86 -8.90 4.55
C SER A 426 1.32 -8.94 3.09
N SER A 427 1.38 -10.12 2.47
CA SER A 427 1.56 -10.23 1.01
C SER A 427 0.44 -9.53 0.26
N ASN A 428 0.72 -9.07 -0.95
CA ASN A 428 -0.26 -8.42 -1.81
C ASN A 428 -0.80 -9.33 -2.88
N VAL A 429 -2.04 -9.02 -3.28
CA VAL A 429 -2.70 -9.57 -4.47
C VAL A 429 -2.02 -9.02 -5.73
N ASP A 430 -2.30 -9.62 -6.90
CA ASP A 430 -1.97 -8.96 -8.16
C ASP A 430 -3.02 -7.87 -8.46
N PRO A 431 -2.65 -6.57 -8.42
CA PRO A 431 -3.64 -5.53 -8.64
C PRO A 431 -4.09 -5.44 -10.10
N THR A 432 -3.26 -5.90 -11.06
CA THR A 432 -3.59 -5.79 -12.49
C THR A 432 -4.78 -6.67 -12.87
N PHE A 433 -4.92 -7.84 -12.25
CA PHE A 433 -6.11 -8.69 -12.38
C PHE A 433 -7.39 -7.93 -12.01
N HIS A 434 -7.37 -7.21 -10.89
CA HIS A 434 -8.53 -6.52 -10.35
C HIS A 434 -8.83 -5.22 -11.09
N TRP A 435 -7.81 -4.49 -11.56
CA TRP A 435 -8.04 -3.34 -12.44
C TRP A 435 -8.68 -3.74 -13.77
N ARG A 436 -8.36 -4.93 -14.31
CA ARG A 436 -8.99 -5.49 -15.52
C ARG A 436 -10.45 -5.89 -15.32
N THR A 437 -10.91 -6.08 -14.08
CA THR A 437 -12.36 -6.20 -13.79
C THR A 437 -13.04 -4.83 -13.60
N GLY A 438 -12.29 -3.74 -13.77
CA GLY A 438 -12.76 -2.37 -13.62
C GLY A 438 -12.78 -1.88 -12.17
N ALA A 439 -12.37 -2.67 -11.19
CA ALA A 439 -12.43 -2.27 -9.78
C ALA A 439 -11.51 -1.05 -9.51
N GLN A 440 -12.05 -0.04 -8.84
CA GLN A 440 -11.39 1.26 -8.63
C GLN A 440 -10.43 1.22 -7.46
N MET A 441 -10.88 0.67 -6.32
CA MET A 441 -10.15 0.70 -5.05
C MET A 441 -9.56 -0.68 -4.74
N VAL A 442 -8.47 -1.02 -5.42
CA VAL A 442 -7.73 -2.27 -5.14
C VAL A 442 -6.76 -2.00 -3.99
N ALA A 443 -7.19 -2.33 -2.77
CA ALA A 443 -6.45 -2.04 -1.54
C ALA A 443 -5.29 -3.02 -1.35
N LEU A 444 -4.09 -2.49 -1.09
CA LEU A 444 -2.87 -3.26 -0.89
C LEU A 444 -2.26 -2.98 0.50
N ASN A 445 -1.46 -3.91 1.00
CA ASN A 445 -0.61 -3.75 2.18
C ASN A 445 0.67 -2.96 1.80
N TRP A 446 0.67 -1.65 2.05
CA TRP A 446 1.72 -0.70 1.63
C TRP A 446 3.07 -0.90 2.33
N GLN A 447 3.07 -1.52 3.50
CA GLN A 447 4.26 -1.88 4.27
C GLN A 447 5.06 -3.03 3.64
N LYS A 448 4.48 -3.75 2.66
CA LYS A 448 5.12 -4.87 1.98
C LYS A 448 5.52 -4.50 0.55
N MET A 449 6.81 -4.23 0.35
CA MET A 449 7.36 -3.97 -0.99
C MET A 449 7.52 -5.28 -1.78
N ASP A 450 6.48 -5.68 -2.50
CA ASP A 450 6.44 -6.88 -3.35
C ASP A 450 5.94 -6.56 -4.78
N LYS A 451 5.60 -7.59 -5.57
CA LYS A 451 5.08 -7.42 -6.94
C LYS A 451 3.87 -6.47 -6.98
N GLY A 452 2.93 -6.63 -6.05
CA GLY A 452 1.71 -5.82 -6.02
C GLY A 452 2.02 -4.35 -5.81
N MET A 453 2.90 -4.03 -4.84
CA MET A 453 3.29 -2.64 -4.61
C MET A 453 4.10 -2.04 -5.77
N MET A 454 4.99 -2.81 -6.42
CA MET A 454 5.72 -2.30 -7.59
C MET A 454 4.78 -1.93 -8.75
N LEU A 455 3.74 -2.75 -8.99
CA LEU A 455 2.71 -2.49 -9.99
C LEU A 455 1.85 -1.28 -9.60
N ASN A 456 1.52 -1.13 -8.32
CA ASN A 456 0.80 0.04 -7.79
C ASN A 456 1.57 1.34 -8.02
N GLU A 457 2.87 1.36 -7.68
CA GLU A 457 3.73 2.52 -7.94
C GLU A 457 3.81 2.83 -9.44
N GLY A 458 3.95 1.82 -10.31
CA GLY A 458 3.93 2.00 -11.77
C GLY A 458 2.60 2.52 -12.32
N MET A 459 1.47 2.18 -11.67
CA MET A 459 0.14 2.63 -12.07
C MET A 459 -0.09 4.12 -11.77
N PHE A 460 0.28 4.54 -10.57
CA PHE A 460 -0.09 5.85 -10.00
C PHE A 460 1.03 6.90 -10.00
N ALA A 461 2.24 6.58 -10.49
CA ALA A 461 3.37 7.51 -10.53
C ALA A 461 3.01 8.85 -11.22
N GLY A 462 3.11 9.96 -10.50
CA GLY A 462 2.83 11.30 -11.03
C GLY A 462 1.35 11.61 -11.32
N THR A 463 0.40 10.76 -10.93
CA THR A 463 -1.03 10.95 -11.26
C THR A 463 -1.86 11.50 -10.09
N GLY A 464 -1.23 11.85 -8.96
CA GLY A 464 -1.94 12.25 -7.74
C GLY A 464 -2.80 11.12 -7.13
N GLY A 465 -2.53 9.86 -7.48
CA GLY A 465 -3.27 8.70 -6.97
C GLY A 465 -4.62 8.44 -7.62
N TRP A 466 -5.00 9.21 -8.64
CA TRP A 466 -6.19 9.00 -9.47
C TRP A 466 -5.78 8.79 -10.92
N VAL A 467 -6.26 7.71 -11.55
CA VAL A 467 -5.96 7.38 -12.95
C VAL A 467 -7.24 7.14 -13.71
N LEU A 468 -7.52 7.94 -14.73
CA LEU A 468 -8.67 7.75 -15.60
C LEU A 468 -8.57 6.36 -16.25
N LYS A 469 -9.65 5.59 -16.17
CA LYS A 469 -9.71 4.26 -16.76
C LYS A 469 -9.60 4.35 -18.29
N PRO A 470 -9.15 3.28 -18.97
CA PRO A 470 -9.17 3.21 -20.43
C PRO A 470 -10.57 3.42 -21.00
N GLU A 471 -10.65 3.81 -22.26
CA GLU A 471 -11.90 3.79 -23.00
C GLU A 471 -12.54 2.38 -22.95
N GLY A 472 -13.87 2.34 -22.79
CA GLY A 472 -14.62 1.10 -22.56
C GLY A 472 -14.69 0.61 -21.10
N TYR A 473 -13.88 1.15 -20.20
CA TYR A 473 -13.93 0.89 -18.74
C TYR A 473 -14.64 2.02 -17.95
N ARG A 474 -14.95 3.13 -18.61
CA ARG A 474 -15.59 4.32 -18.02
C ARG A 474 -17.11 4.16 -17.96
N CYS A 475 -17.77 4.99 -17.16
CA CYS A 475 -19.23 5.07 -17.13
C CYS A 475 -19.77 5.42 -18.52
N THR A 476 -20.89 4.81 -18.91
CA THR A 476 -21.53 5.13 -20.20
C THR A 476 -22.36 6.39 -20.07
N THR A 477 -22.09 7.41 -20.90
CA THR A 477 -22.97 8.58 -20.98
C THR A 477 -24.25 8.21 -21.73
N ALA A 478 -25.30 9.03 -21.60
CA ALA A 478 -26.55 8.85 -22.36
C ALA A 478 -26.30 8.88 -23.90
N SER A 479 -25.26 9.60 -24.34
CA SER A 479 -24.82 9.65 -25.74
C SER A 479 -24.15 8.35 -26.19
N ASP A 480 -23.39 7.69 -25.32
CA ASP A 480 -22.67 6.44 -25.63
C ASP A 480 -23.62 5.26 -25.82
N LYS A 481 -24.80 5.28 -25.20
CA LYS A 481 -25.83 4.23 -25.35
C LYS A 481 -26.47 4.19 -26.74
N ALA A 482 -26.35 5.27 -27.52
CA ALA A 482 -26.85 5.35 -28.89
C ALA A 482 -25.83 4.85 -29.93
N GLN A 483 -24.58 4.59 -29.52
CA GLN A 483 -23.51 4.07 -30.37
C GLN A 483 -23.09 2.66 -29.90
N LYS A 484 -22.38 1.90 -30.75
CA LYS A 484 -21.84 0.59 -30.35
C LYS A 484 -20.99 0.77 -29.08
N PRO A 485 -21.06 -0.15 -28.10
CA PRO A 485 -20.27 -0.04 -26.88
C PRO A 485 -18.79 0.14 -27.24
N LEU A 486 -18.19 1.24 -26.79
CA LEU A 486 -16.76 1.47 -26.91
C LEU A 486 -16.03 0.32 -26.22
N GLN A 487 -15.35 -0.50 -27.00
CA GLN A 487 -14.52 -1.59 -26.49
C GLN A 487 -13.11 -1.05 -26.27
N SER A 488 -12.46 -1.52 -25.20
CA SER A 488 -11.05 -1.17 -24.96
C SER A 488 -10.20 -1.59 -26.16
N THR A 489 -9.39 -0.66 -26.68
CA THR A 489 -8.47 -0.92 -27.79
C THR A 489 -7.41 -1.91 -27.33
N LYS A 490 -7.53 -3.15 -27.78
CA LYS A 490 -6.52 -4.18 -27.61
C LYS A 490 -5.56 -4.12 -28.77
N GLN A 491 -4.27 -4.17 -28.49
CA GLN A 491 -3.23 -3.98 -29.49
C GLN A 491 -2.20 -5.11 -29.44
N LEU A 492 -1.57 -5.35 -30.59
CA LEU A 492 -0.40 -6.21 -30.66
C LEU A 492 0.83 -5.38 -30.28
N VAL A 493 1.60 -5.84 -29.29
CA VAL A 493 2.79 -5.15 -28.82
C VAL A 493 4.05 -5.95 -29.14
N ASN A 494 5.00 -5.29 -29.80
CA ASN A 494 6.38 -5.74 -29.99
C ASN A 494 7.29 -4.81 -29.18
N LEU A 495 7.98 -5.36 -28.19
CA LEU A 495 8.83 -4.61 -27.26
C LEU A 495 10.24 -5.21 -27.20
N GLU A 496 11.24 -4.36 -27.38
CA GLU A 496 12.65 -4.69 -27.17
C GLU A 496 13.29 -3.64 -26.26
N ILE A 497 13.97 -4.11 -25.22
CA ILE A 497 14.74 -3.29 -24.28
C ILE A 497 16.20 -3.68 -24.43
N ARG A 498 16.99 -2.81 -25.08
CA ARG A 498 18.44 -2.95 -25.16
C ARG A 498 19.08 -2.36 -23.92
N LEU A 499 19.68 -3.20 -23.09
CA LEU A 499 20.40 -2.83 -21.86
C LEU A 499 21.80 -2.33 -22.22
N LEU A 500 22.08 -1.04 -21.99
CA LEU A 500 23.36 -0.45 -22.32
C LEU A 500 24.29 -0.46 -21.10
N ALA A 501 23.97 0.33 -20.08
CA ALA A 501 24.73 0.41 -18.85
C ALA A 501 23.84 0.86 -17.69
N ALA A 502 24.25 0.64 -16.44
CA ALA A 502 23.69 1.34 -15.29
C ALA A 502 24.77 2.13 -14.56
N GLN A 503 24.35 3.09 -13.75
CA GLN A 503 25.25 3.88 -12.92
C GLN A 503 24.68 4.08 -11.52
N ARG A 504 25.58 4.12 -10.54
CA ARG A 504 25.29 4.41 -9.12
C ARG A 504 24.19 3.51 -8.54
N LEU A 505 24.24 2.22 -8.87
CA LEU A 505 23.30 1.25 -8.33
C LEU A 505 23.40 1.24 -6.79
N PRO A 506 22.27 1.28 -6.06
CA PRO A 506 22.28 1.18 -4.61
C PRO A 506 22.96 -0.10 -4.14
N LEU A 507 23.74 0.03 -3.07
CA LEU A 507 24.38 -1.11 -2.42
C LEU A 507 23.35 -1.90 -1.59
N PRO A 508 23.59 -3.20 -1.34
CA PRO A 508 22.84 -3.94 -0.33
C PRO A 508 22.87 -3.22 1.02
N VAL A 509 21.77 -3.26 1.76
CA VAL A 509 21.57 -2.49 3.02
C VAL A 509 22.62 -2.82 4.09
N ASP A 510 23.19 -4.01 4.04
CA ASP A 510 24.20 -4.53 4.97
C ASP A 510 25.65 -4.29 4.50
N LYS A 511 25.86 -3.50 3.43
CA LYS A 511 27.17 -3.28 2.81
C LYS A 511 27.53 -1.80 2.72
N ASP A 512 28.83 -1.52 2.76
CA ASP A 512 29.40 -0.18 2.57
C ASP A 512 29.96 0.01 1.15
N ASN A 513 30.45 1.22 0.87
CA ASN A 513 31.00 1.60 -0.44
C ASN A 513 32.18 0.74 -0.92
N SER A 514 32.91 0.09 -0.01
CA SER A 514 33.99 -0.83 -0.41
C SER A 514 33.44 -2.06 -1.13
N HIS A 515 32.14 -2.36 -1.01
CA HIS A 515 31.50 -3.47 -1.69
C HIS A 515 31.14 -3.20 -3.15
N ALA A 516 31.13 -1.93 -3.58
CA ALA A 516 30.66 -1.53 -4.91
C ALA A 516 31.31 -2.35 -6.05
N HIS A 517 32.63 -2.50 -6.04
CA HIS A 517 33.37 -3.26 -7.06
C HIS A 517 33.14 -4.78 -7.02
N LYS A 518 32.58 -5.31 -5.92
CA LYS A 518 32.29 -6.73 -5.73
C LYS A 518 30.87 -7.10 -6.16
N MET A 519 30.02 -6.11 -6.39
CA MET A 519 28.65 -6.33 -6.86
C MET A 519 28.64 -7.07 -8.19
N LYS A 520 27.62 -7.92 -8.35
CA LYS A 520 27.37 -8.72 -9.54
C LYS A 520 25.94 -8.46 -10.04
N PRO A 521 25.64 -7.25 -10.52
CA PRO A 521 24.28 -6.88 -10.87
C PRO A 521 23.79 -7.58 -12.15
N TYR A 522 22.51 -7.90 -12.19
CA TYR A 522 21.82 -8.34 -13.40
C TYR A 522 20.37 -7.83 -13.41
N VAL A 523 19.76 -7.73 -14.59
CA VAL A 523 18.40 -7.21 -14.77
C VAL A 523 17.42 -8.36 -14.94
N LYS A 524 16.38 -8.42 -14.10
CA LYS A 524 15.17 -9.20 -14.35
C LYS A 524 14.09 -8.28 -14.89
N ALA A 525 13.57 -8.59 -16.07
CA ALA A 525 12.46 -7.88 -16.68
C ALA A 525 11.23 -8.78 -16.78
N GLN A 526 10.06 -8.23 -16.49
CA GLN A 526 8.79 -8.93 -16.67
C GLN A 526 7.78 -7.98 -17.32
N LEU A 527 7.16 -8.46 -18.39
CA LEU A 527 6.06 -7.77 -19.05
C LEU A 527 4.73 -8.32 -18.48
N HIS A 528 3.91 -7.44 -17.93
CA HIS A 528 2.58 -7.77 -17.40
C HIS A 528 1.55 -7.29 -18.40
N VAL A 529 0.87 -8.21 -19.08
CA VAL A 529 -0.18 -7.94 -20.06
C VAL A 529 -1.46 -8.68 -19.68
N ASP A 530 -2.55 -8.38 -20.37
CA ASP A 530 -3.78 -9.16 -20.28
C ASP A 530 -3.47 -10.64 -20.60
N PRO A 531 -3.87 -11.62 -19.76
CA PRO A 531 -3.67 -13.02 -20.09
C PRO A 531 -4.46 -13.36 -21.37
N PRO A 532 -3.86 -14.12 -22.31
CA PRO A 532 -4.54 -14.51 -23.53
C PRO A 532 -5.71 -15.46 -23.20
N GLY A 533 -6.94 -15.06 -23.54
CA GLY A 533 -8.14 -15.91 -23.41
C GLY A 533 -9.44 -15.14 -23.16
N SER A 534 -10.57 -15.74 -23.56
CA SER A 534 -11.91 -15.23 -23.26
C SER A 534 -12.22 -15.32 -21.75
N PRO A 535 -13.11 -14.47 -21.20
CA PRO A 535 -13.61 -14.61 -19.83
C PRO A 535 -14.12 -16.05 -19.60
N GLY A 536 -13.61 -16.73 -18.57
CA GLY A 536 -13.98 -18.12 -18.23
C GLY A 536 -13.11 -19.23 -18.82
N GLN A 537 -12.14 -18.94 -19.70
CA GLN A 537 -11.18 -19.95 -20.21
C GLN A 537 -9.80 -19.91 -19.55
N CYS A 538 -9.55 -18.92 -18.69
CA CYS A 538 -8.28 -18.78 -17.99
C CYS A 538 -8.18 -19.82 -16.86
N ARG A 539 -7.46 -20.91 -17.10
CA ARG A 539 -6.78 -21.64 -16.02
C ARG A 539 -5.55 -20.83 -15.63
N GLU A 540 -5.74 -19.82 -14.78
CA GLU A 540 -4.62 -19.27 -14.04
C GLU A 540 -4.21 -20.33 -13.01
N SER A 541 -2.98 -20.81 -13.10
CA SER A 541 -2.42 -21.69 -12.11
C SER A 541 -2.36 -20.95 -10.78
N ASP A 542 -3.07 -21.49 -9.79
CA ASP A 542 -2.97 -21.15 -8.38
C ASP A 542 -1.51 -21.04 -7.94
N GLY A 543 -0.99 -19.83 -7.96
CA GLY A 543 0.31 -19.46 -7.44
C GLY A 543 0.22 -18.87 -6.04
N ASP A 544 -0.77 -19.25 -5.23
CA ASP A 544 -0.83 -18.90 -3.80
C ASP A 544 -0.02 -19.87 -2.93
N GLY A 545 0.64 -20.86 -3.53
CA GLY A 545 1.58 -21.72 -2.83
C GLY A 545 3.00 -21.20 -2.98
N ASN A 546 3.53 -20.53 -1.95
CA ASN A 546 4.91 -20.66 -1.48
C ASN A 546 5.99 -20.99 -2.55
N SER A 547 5.96 -20.32 -3.70
CA SER A 547 7.06 -20.36 -4.65
C SER A 547 8.09 -19.48 -3.99
N LYS A 548 8.94 -20.12 -3.21
CA LYS A 548 10.30 -19.63 -3.01
C LYS A 548 10.72 -19.07 -4.36
N ASP A 549 11.20 -17.84 -4.38
CA ASP A 549 12.09 -17.35 -5.43
C ASP A 549 13.40 -18.21 -5.44
N ASP A 550 13.30 -19.54 -5.34
CA ASP A 550 14.39 -20.47 -5.57
C ASP A 550 14.42 -20.68 -7.08
N PHE A 551 15.21 -19.84 -7.72
CA PHE A 551 15.68 -20.08 -9.07
C PHE A 551 17.14 -20.49 -8.93
N GLN A 552 17.49 -21.69 -9.41
CA GLN A 552 18.84 -22.20 -9.35
C GLN A 552 19.81 -21.32 -10.15
N PRO A 553 21.08 -21.17 -9.73
CA PRO A 553 21.97 -20.17 -10.27
C PRO A 553 22.83 -20.75 -11.39
N HIS A 554 22.30 -21.04 -12.59
CA HIS A 554 23.15 -21.35 -13.74
C HIS A 554 22.72 -20.60 -15.01
N GLY A 555 23.71 -19.96 -15.64
CA GLY A 555 23.53 -19.06 -16.77
C GLY A 555 23.01 -19.78 -18.02
N GLY A 556 21.90 -19.28 -18.53
CA GLY A 556 21.28 -19.64 -19.79
C GLY A 556 20.05 -18.74 -20.00
N GLU A 557 19.68 -18.46 -21.25
CA GLU A 557 18.43 -17.75 -21.59
C GLU A 557 17.20 -18.58 -21.17
N GLU A 558 16.80 -18.55 -19.90
CA GLU A 558 15.53 -19.14 -19.49
C GLU A 558 14.37 -18.20 -19.86
N LYS A 559 13.80 -18.46 -21.04
CA LYS A 559 12.53 -17.89 -21.51
C LYS A 559 11.39 -18.66 -20.86
N ASP A 560 10.98 -18.24 -19.68
CA ASP A 560 9.73 -18.71 -19.08
C ASP A 560 8.57 -18.04 -19.85
N SER A 561 8.18 -18.64 -20.98
CA SER A 561 7.31 -18.06 -22.02
C SER A 561 5.92 -17.72 -21.48
N HIS A 562 5.44 -18.49 -20.48
CA HIS A 562 4.13 -18.31 -19.84
C HIS A 562 4.01 -17.02 -19.03
N PHE A 563 5.12 -16.41 -18.59
CA PHE A 563 5.09 -15.25 -17.70
C PHE A 563 5.75 -14.00 -18.28
N TYR A 564 6.13 -14.04 -19.56
CA TYR A 564 6.85 -12.96 -20.24
C TYR A 564 8.03 -12.43 -19.42
N LYS A 565 8.78 -13.33 -18.78
CA LYS A 565 9.98 -12.99 -17.98
C LYS A 565 11.24 -13.08 -18.85
N ARG A 566 12.20 -12.21 -18.57
CA ARG A 566 13.55 -12.19 -19.15
C ARG A 566 14.57 -11.87 -18.07
N ARG A 567 15.79 -12.37 -18.23
CA ARG A 567 16.92 -12.14 -17.33
C ARG A 567 18.15 -11.81 -18.19
N SER A 568 18.88 -10.75 -17.83
CA SER A 568 20.15 -10.41 -18.47
C SER A 568 21.30 -11.29 -17.99
N ALA A 569 22.43 -11.23 -18.68
CA ALA A 569 23.71 -11.68 -18.14
C ALA A 569 24.09 -10.89 -16.87
N THR A 570 24.89 -11.53 -16.01
CA THR A 570 25.46 -10.91 -14.81
C THR A 570 26.64 -10.00 -15.20
N ALA A 571 26.60 -8.76 -14.75
CA ALA A 571 27.66 -7.75 -14.91
C ALA A 571 28.44 -7.56 -13.61
N ARG A 572 29.27 -6.51 -13.52
CA ARG A 572 30.10 -6.22 -12.34
C ARG A 572 30.04 -4.75 -11.98
N THR A 573 30.29 -4.47 -10.70
CA THR A 573 30.32 -3.12 -10.09
C THR A 573 28.94 -2.49 -9.89
N ASP A 574 28.88 -1.35 -9.22
CA ASP A 574 27.69 -0.50 -9.07
C ASP A 574 27.42 0.38 -10.31
N CYS A 575 28.35 0.45 -11.25
CA CYS A 575 28.20 1.11 -12.56
C CYS A 575 28.44 0.11 -13.71
N PRO A 576 27.60 -0.94 -13.85
CA PRO A 576 27.85 -2.02 -14.80
C PRO A 576 27.62 -1.62 -16.25
N ASP A 577 28.43 -2.21 -17.15
CA ASP A 577 28.18 -2.26 -18.59
C ASP A 577 27.45 -3.57 -18.95
N PHE A 578 26.26 -3.45 -19.57
CA PHE A 578 25.45 -4.59 -20.04
C PHE A 578 25.69 -4.90 -21.52
N LYS A 579 26.61 -4.19 -22.18
CA LYS A 579 27.12 -4.48 -23.54
C LYS A 579 26.04 -4.50 -24.62
N GLY A 580 24.92 -3.82 -24.42
CA GLY A 580 23.84 -3.76 -25.41
C GLY A 580 23.02 -5.04 -25.54
N GLU A 581 22.98 -5.89 -24.50
CA GLU A 581 22.12 -7.08 -24.45
C GLU A 581 20.64 -6.71 -24.64
N VAL A 582 19.89 -7.49 -25.42
CA VAL A 582 18.49 -7.18 -25.77
C VAL A 582 17.53 -8.14 -25.08
N LEU A 583 16.57 -7.60 -24.34
CA LEU A 583 15.44 -8.34 -23.80
C LEU A 583 14.21 -8.07 -24.68
N SER A 584 13.63 -9.10 -25.28
CA SER A 584 12.55 -8.94 -26.28
C SER A 584 11.28 -9.73 -25.96
N TRP A 585 10.16 -9.12 -26.34
CA TRP A 585 8.81 -9.68 -26.34
C TRP A 585 8.17 -9.38 -27.68
N HIS A 586 7.93 -10.42 -28.47
CA HIS A 586 7.37 -10.31 -29.81
C HIS A 586 5.94 -10.84 -29.83
N ASN A 587 5.09 -10.27 -30.68
CA ASN A 587 3.70 -10.68 -30.89
C ASN A 587 2.89 -10.82 -29.60
N THR A 588 3.02 -9.87 -28.68
CA THR A 588 2.24 -9.88 -27.44
C THR A 588 0.84 -9.36 -27.74
N SER A 589 -0.12 -10.26 -27.92
CA SER A 589 -1.50 -9.92 -28.29
C SER A 589 -2.32 -9.41 -27.11
N ASP A 590 -3.48 -8.84 -27.43
CA ASP A 590 -4.52 -8.46 -26.46
C ASP A 590 -4.11 -7.41 -25.41
N ALA A 591 -2.99 -6.71 -25.60
CA ALA A 591 -2.47 -5.80 -24.58
C ALA A 591 -3.25 -4.48 -24.57
N THR A 592 -3.91 -4.20 -23.45
CA THR A 592 -4.38 -2.84 -23.12
C THR A 592 -3.20 -2.05 -22.54
N GLN A 593 -2.61 -1.12 -23.29
CA GLN A 593 -1.36 -0.46 -22.88
C GLN A 593 -1.45 0.24 -21.51
N GLN A 594 -2.58 0.89 -21.20
CA GLN A 594 -2.81 1.56 -19.92
C GLN A 594 -2.96 0.60 -18.73
N LEU A 595 -3.17 -0.70 -18.99
CA LEU A 595 -3.25 -1.78 -17.99
C LEU A 595 -2.12 -2.80 -18.16
N SER A 596 -1.06 -2.43 -18.91
CA SER A 596 0.09 -3.27 -19.15
C SER A 596 1.36 -2.60 -18.64
N PHE A 597 2.30 -3.38 -18.09
CA PHE A 597 3.42 -2.84 -17.33
C PHE A 597 4.72 -3.56 -17.68
N LEU A 598 5.79 -2.79 -17.89
CA LEU A 598 7.16 -3.30 -17.86
C LEU A 598 7.70 -3.14 -16.42
N ARG A 599 8.06 -4.25 -15.78
CA ARG A 599 8.68 -4.25 -14.46
C ARG A 599 10.13 -4.71 -14.55
N LEU A 600 11.05 -3.88 -14.10
CA LEU A 600 12.49 -4.12 -14.08
C LEU A 600 12.96 -4.25 -12.63
N LYS A 601 13.77 -5.27 -12.34
CA LYS A 601 14.45 -5.44 -11.06
C LYS A 601 15.94 -5.61 -11.32
N ILE A 602 16.75 -4.83 -10.63
CA ILE A 602 18.20 -4.97 -10.61
C ILE A 602 18.52 -5.82 -9.39
N MET A 603 19.06 -7.00 -9.65
CA MET A 603 19.39 -8.00 -8.65
C MET A 603 20.91 -8.11 -8.51
N ASP A 604 21.39 -8.49 -7.33
CA ASP A 604 22.79 -8.82 -7.08
C ASP A 604 22.94 -10.34 -6.97
N ASP A 605 23.72 -10.92 -7.90
CA ASP A 605 23.99 -12.35 -8.00
C ASP A 605 24.92 -12.80 -6.87
N ARG A 606 24.36 -13.50 -5.89
CA ARG A 606 25.12 -13.98 -4.73
C ARG A 606 25.52 -15.43 -4.95
N SER A 607 26.83 -15.68 -4.89
CA SER A 607 27.37 -17.04 -5.01
C SER A 607 26.90 -17.98 -3.89
N MET A 608 26.46 -17.45 -2.74
CA MET A 608 25.83 -18.21 -1.67
C MET A 608 24.61 -17.45 -1.13
N GLY A 609 23.45 -18.11 -1.15
CA GLY A 609 22.17 -17.56 -0.65
C GLY A 609 21.29 -16.93 -1.73
N LYS A 610 20.14 -16.42 -1.34
CA LYS A 610 19.13 -15.83 -2.25
C LYS A 610 19.60 -14.50 -2.82
N ASP A 611 19.40 -14.22 -4.10
CA ASP A 611 19.76 -12.90 -4.65
C ASP A 611 19.03 -11.74 -3.97
N ASN A 612 19.77 -10.64 -3.77
CA ASN A 612 19.22 -9.42 -3.20
C ASN A 612 18.72 -8.51 -4.32
N MET A 613 17.53 -7.93 -4.16
CA MET A 613 17.11 -6.83 -5.03
C MET A 613 17.82 -5.56 -4.58
N LEU A 614 18.55 -4.93 -5.50
CA LEU A 614 19.24 -3.66 -5.27
C LEU A 614 18.31 -2.49 -5.53
N ALA A 615 17.63 -2.54 -6.67
CA ALA A 615 16.77 -1.48 -7.16
C ALA A 615 15.72 -2.04 -8.15
N TRP A 616 14.73 -1.25 -8.49
CA TRP A 616 13.67 -1.63 -9.40
C TRP A 616 12.98 -0.41 -10.03
N ALA A 617 12.23 -0.66 -11.10
CA ALA A 617 11.33 0.30 -11.73
C ALA A 617 10.10 -0.44 -12.28
N CYS A 618 8.97 0.24 -12.38
CA CYS A 618 7.78 -0.27 -13.06
C CYS A 618 7.14 0.86 -13.87
N ILE A 619 6.94 0.63 -15.17
CA ILE A 619 6.47 1.63 -16.13
C ILE A 619 5.28 1.07 -16.88
N ARG A 620 4.17 1.80 -16.92
CA ARG A 620 3.03 1.48 -17.78
C ARG A 620 3.42 1.58 -19.25
N LEU A 621 2.95 0.66 -20.09
CA LEU A 621 3.36 0.63 -21.49
C LEU A 621 2.97 1.89 -22.23
N ASP A 622 1.80 2.48 -21.99
CA ASP A 622 1.39 3.74 -22.63
C ASP A 622 2.30 4.93 -22.29
N ARG A 623 3.07 4.83 -21.20
CA ARG A 623 4.05 5.84 -20.74
C ARG A 623 5.50 5.47 -21.02
N LEU A 624 5.76 4.28 -21.54
CA LEU A 624 7.11 3.85 -21.88
C LEU A 624 7.54 4.47 -23.22
N GLN A 625 8.49 5.41 -23.15
CA GLN A 625 8.99 6.16 -24.30
C GLN A 625 10.03 5.36 -25.10
N PRO A 626 9.98 5.38 -26.45
CA PRO A 626 10.99 4.74 -27.31
C PRO A 626 12.30 5.56 -27.37
N GLY A 627 13.36 5.00 -27.96
CA GLY A 627 14.66 5.66 -28.14
C GLY A 627 15.62 5.42 -26.97
N TYR A 628 16.71 6.20 -26.91
CA TYR A 628 17.68 6.16 -25.82
C TYR A 628 17.11 6.84 -24.59
N ARG A 629 16.99 6.10 -23.48
CA ARG A 629 16.32 6.57 -22.27
C ARG A 629 17.06 6.17 -21.00
N PHE A 630 16.93 6.99 -19.96
CA PHE A 630 17.25 6.60 -18.59
C PHE A 630 16.00 6.10 -17.87
N VAL A 631 16.09 4.90 -17.30
CA VAL A 631 15.15 4.41 -16.30
C VAL A 631 15.69 4.77 -14.93
N HIS A 632 15.08 5.75 -14.27
CA HIS A 632 15.39 6.09 -12.88
C HIS A 632 14.90 4.98 -11.95
N LEU A 633 15.76 4.54 -11.02
CA LEU A 633 15.48 3.37 -10.19
C LEU A 633 15.10 3.77 -8.77
N LEU A 634 14.11 3.07 -8.23
CA LEU A 634 13.82 3.06 -6.80
C LEU A 634 14.67 1.98 -6.13
N ASN A 635 15.12 2.22 -4.90
CA ASN A 635 15.86 1.22 -4.15
C ASN A 635 14.95 0.04 -3.71
N SER A 636 15.55 -0.97 -3.08
CA SER A 636 14.83 -2.16 -2.61
C SER A 636 13.66 -1.90 -1.64
N SER A 637 13.64 -0.74 -0.98
CA SER A 637 12.58 -0.29 -0.08
C SER A 637 11.52 0.59 -0.77
N GLY A 638 11.66 0.84 -2.08
CA GLY A 638 10.77 1.69 -2.86
C GLY A 638 10.99 3.19 -2.69
N LEU A 639 12.17 3.59 -2.22
CA LEU A 639 12.55 5.01 -2.10
C LEU A 639 13.35 5.48 -3.33
N PRO A 640 13.30 6.78 -3.67
CA PRO A 640 14.19 7.39 -4.66
C PRO A 640 15.65 6.99 -4.44
N SER A 641 16.38 6.73 -5.53
CA SER A 641 17.79 6.36 -5.48
C SER A 641 18.59 7.07 -6.58
N PRO A 642 19.92 7.25 -6.40
CA PRO A 642 20.77 7.82 -7.44
C PRO A 642 21.02 6.86 -8.63
N GLY A 643 20.52 5.62 -8.53
CA GLY A 643 20.71 4.59 -9.54
C GLY A 643 19.86 4.83 -10.77
N ALA A 644 20.48 4.72 -11.95
CA ALA A 644 19.81 4.82 -13.23
C ALA A 644 20.30 3.76 -14.20
N LEU A 645 19.39 3.23 -15.03
CA LEU A 645 19.68 2.27 -16.10
C LEU A 645 19.49 2.97 -17.45
N LEU A 646 20.58 3.09 -18.23
CA LEU A 646 20.55 3.54 -19.61
C LEU A 646 20.11 2.38 -20.51
N VAL A 647 19.06 2.61 -21.29
CA VAL A 647 18.50 1.64 -22.24
C VAL A 647 18.24 2.29 -23.60
N HIS A 648 18.10 1.46 -24.63
CA HIS A 648 17.41 1.84 -25.86
C HIS A 648 16.11 1.04 -25.99
N VAL A 649 14.98 1.73 -26.04
CA VAL A 649 13.64 1.14 -26.12
C VAL A 649 13.15 1.14 -27.57
N SER A 650 12.82 -0.03 -28.09
CA SER A 650 12.09 -0.19 -29.35
C SER A 650 10.71 -0.76 -29.04
N LYS A 651 9.67 0.01 -29.35
CA LYS A 651 8.28 -0.35 -29.07
C LYS A 651 7.45 -0.09 -30.31
N ARG A 652 6.83 -1.13 -30.85
CA ARG A 652 5.85 -1.05 -31.94
C ARG A 652 4.52 -1.59 -31.46
N VAL A 653 3.46 -0.89 -31.85
CA VAL A 653 2.08 -1.19 -31.49
C VAL A 653 1.29 -1.21 -32.78
N GLU A 654 0.56 -2.30 -33.00
CA GLU A 654 -0.26 -2.54 -34.20
C GLU A 654 -1.73 -2.76 -33.82
#